data_AF-A0A7W7H079-F1
#
_entry.id   AF-A0A7W7H079-F1
#
_cell.length_a   1.000
_cell.length_b   1.000
_cell.length_c   1.000
_cell.angle_alpha   90.00
_cell.angle_beta   90.00
_cell.angle_gamma   90.00
#
_symmetry.space_group_name_H-M   'P 1'
#
loop_
_entity.id
_entity.type
_entity.pdbx_description
1 polymer ?
#
loop_
_entity_poly.entity_id
_entity_poly.type
_entity_poly.pdbx_seq_one_letter_code
_entity_poly.pdbx_strand_id
1 'polypeptide(L)'
;MRFDPEDYRARVLSRLQRDGTLADPQDGDPFLVCAISLDATTKEVAEGLDHIVAFWRKEETKFAYRVVTGELLRNQEAYRRLLGPAASRVGAAARVRQRRAAEDQAARAELDRLAGLLRKEHGALHRDKVKVLESIAIEEGMSRSGFATWLSRQSVADRLPAAQPWDTMVRRRIRSALDELARIDKPRAGRYRTLFTFLAVPSAPSRAALEAAHEELSRQRLSMVRETPIATRTHDVLTEVKLRLLVDGGIERYAASVRADAQDMLATELRRRAKLTGVLHADEVEAMVGRIVQLRWGIEQDEATSLVRAAAAAEKLAVEVNIAVRLIVCGACGRPQTADGQDTCVYCAELLYVGCLACGESIPRAAEICPRCTAPIAALRLAETIAPALRQALDEGRAAQAYRLALDINPLRDHPAASRGLVALIAEAEQRHAEAGRRWTALLADIRRGAWWSAMTAAQWLTTQAGDVVSPEPASPWSAAARLKQIEEAQRAAITAVRRAAALPAESREEELQRLLTANPDCPEAIDALARIPLRPPESPELVVTEDAAQLSWRPVRGASPDVVYHVQRHVEWPEHLAEVTSVGRTKSTRVRDACAPGGTVVRYTVTAADGDRVSPSVDVGSSWFVTRDVLLVHATAVGRRAVQLEWPPEYLGAAEVLVERRLDAETDGGGPVKRFRPAAAGRYFDETVELGVAYRYRVCLAYRDRVGTVTRTAGREAVMTVHPAPEPVRELRVVTGGDGRTVISYDSPPAGTVRVYATAGTRPPEGRTLRQLEASGARPVGEGAEQVVDDSGRGLVTYRAVTVSGPDIALGAYLTHVAAETPGRLRVIDDSDGRLRLGFDWPVGVSTAVVRWSRLGPPGEGADQATVTAAQLAGDGYPIEVPADGRAVHVAVHAAIPSGGWPVVASAGATMLARPAVPLVVRYSVNVRRFLGPRVDIDVSTAGGGPLPAVVVVLRGDGEPAGPDDGVTVCSYPGGSSSVELQIKRADLVDGHLRLFARPEPGFVVEVQDPPLTSRRVVL
;
A
#
# COMPACT_ATOMS: atom_id res chain seq x y z
N MET A 1 22.82 50.17 39.51
CA MET A 1 21.36 50.34 39.32
C MET A 1 20.70 50.46 40.68
N ARG A 2 19.80 51.44 40.88
CA ARG A 2 19.06 51.59 42.13
C ARG A 2 17.98 50.50 42.16
N PHE A 3 18.11 49.52 43.06
CA PHE A 3 17.13 48.45 43.23
C PHE A 3 15.78 49.04 43.64
N ASP A 4 14.71 48.69 42.93
CA ASP A 4 13.33 49.12 43.21
C ASP A 4 12.54 47.95 43.84
N PRO A 5 12.19 48.04 45.14
CA PRO A 5 11.41 47.03 45.84
C PRO A 5 10.02 46.75 45.26
N GLU A 6 9.34 47.76 44.68
CA GLU A 6 7.99 47.57 44.13
C GLU A 6 8.04 46.89 42.77
N ASP A 7 8.98 47.31 41.90
CA ASP A 7 9.24 46.65 40.61
C ASP A 7 9.65 45.19 40.80
N TYR A 8 10.54 44.92 41.77
CA TYR A 8 10.98 43.55 42.06
C TYR A 8 9.83 42.66 42.57
N ARG A 9 8.93 43.19 43.41
CA ARG A 9 7.74 42.44 43.85
C ARG A 9 6.86 42.06 42.66
N ALA A 10 6.54 43.02 41.79
CA ALA A 10 5.63 42.83 40.67
C ALA A 10 6.21 41.91 39.59
N ARG A 11 7.50 42.06 39.26
CA ARG A 11 8.13 41.34 38.15
C ARG A 11 8.71 39.99 38.54
N VAL A 12 9.27 39.88 39.75
CA VAL A 12 10.03 38.69 40.16
C VAL A 12 9.22 37.89 41.19
N LEU A 13 8.86 38.46 42.34
CA LEU A 13 8.19 37.69 43.40
C LEU A 13 6.78 37.22 43.00
N SER A 14 5.98 38.04 42.32
CA SER A 14 4.67 37.62 41.79
C SER A 14 4.76 36.53 40.73
N ARG A 15 5.89 36.43 40.01
CA ARG A 15 6.14 35.37 39.02
C ARG A 15 6.56 34.07 39.71
N LEU A 16 7.46 34.17 40.68
CA LEU A 16 7.89 33.03 41.51
C LEU A 16 6.75 32.41 42.35
N GLN A 17 5.74 33.21 42.72
CA GLN A 17 4.53 32.68 43.38
C GLN A 17 3.68 31.80 42.46
N ARG A 18 3.66 32.09 41.16
CA ARG A 18 2.91 31.30 40.17
C ARG A 18 3.70 30.11 39.67
N ASP A 19 5.01 30.26 39.58
CA ASP A 19 5.94 29.24 39.12
C ASP A 19 7.18 29.18 40.03
N GLY A 20 7.11 28.28 41.02
CA GLY A 20 8.19 28.07 41.98
C GLY A 20 9.44 27.44 41.37
N THR A 21 9.35 26.82 40.18
CA THR A 21 10.51 26.15 39.54
C THR A 21 11.57 27.15 39.09
N LEU A 22 11.18 28.41 38.87
CA LEU A 22 12.08 29.52 38.56
C LEU A 22 13.01 29.88 39.71
N ALA A 23 12.70 29.47 40.95
CA ALA A 23 13.52 29.71 42.15
C ALA A 23 14.65 28.67 42.35
N ASP A 24 14.78 27.68 41.45
CA ASP A 24 15.89 26.73 41.47
C ASP A 24 17.18 27.40 40.94
N PRO A 25 18.29 27.37 41.68
CA PRO A 25 19.55 27.96 41.23
C PRO A 25 20.15 27.29 39.98
N GLN A 26 19.99 25.97 39.83
CA GLN A 26 20.56 25.19 38.73
C GLN A 26 19.67 25.27 37.49
N ASP A 27 18.39 24.97 37.66
CA ASP A 27 17.47 24.80 36.53
C ASP A 27 16.65 26.06 36.21
N GLY A 28 16.52 26.98 37.17
CA GLY A 28 15.79 28.25 37.04
C GLY A 28 16.56 29.38 36.33
N ASP A 29 16.08 30.62 36.48
CA ASP A 29 16.76 31.83 35.96
C ASP A 29 17.39 32.63 37.12
N PRO A 30 18.63 32.28 37.53
CA PRO A 30 19.30 32.92 38.66
C PRO A 30 19.57 34.42 38.44
N PHE A 31 19.62 34.88 37.19
CA PHE A 31 19.83 36.30 36.87
C PHE A 31 18.55 37.11 37.05
N LEU A 32 17.38 36.56 36.68
CA LEU A 32 16.08 37.14 36.97
C LEU A 32 15.83 37.19 38.48
N VAL A 33 16.06 36.06 39.17
CA VAL A 33 15.81 35.92 40.61
C VAL A 33 16.70 36.88 41.43
N CYS A 34 18.00 36.95 41.13
CA CYS A 34 18.90 37.84 41.86
C CYS A 34 18.83 39.31 41.39
N ALA A 35 18.03 39.62 40.35
CA ALA A 35 17.97 40.94 39.70
C ALA A 35 19.34 41.43 39.20
N ILE A 36 20.13 40.52 38.60
CA ILE A 36 21.48 40.78 38.10
C ILE A 36 21.50 40.68 36.57
N SER A 37 22.22 41.60 35.92
CA SER A 37 22.39 41.56 34.46
C SER A 37 23.23 40.35 34.03
N LEU A 38 22.91 39.76 32.87
CA LEU A 38 23.69 38.66 32.27
C LEU A 38 25.15 39.05 31.97
N ASP A 39 25.40 40.36 31.83
CA ASP A 39 26.72 40.93 31.50
C ASP A 39 27.37 41.66 32.68
N ALA A 40 26.85 41.46 33.91
CA ALA A 40 27.37 42.13 35.11
C ALA A 40 28.81 41.71 35.46
N THR A 41 29.61 42.69 35.87
CA THR A 41 30.98 42.48 36.37
C THR A 41 30.97 41.79 37.73
N THR A 42 32.10 41.16 38.12
CA THR A 42 32.20 40.44 39.41
C THR A 42 31.90 41.34 40.62
N LYS A 43 32.26 42.63 40.54
CA LYS A 43 31.98 43.62 41.58
C LYS A 43 30.47 43.92 41.68
N GLU A 44 29.82 44.14 40.54
CA GLU A 44 28.37 44.42 40.49
C GLU A 44 27.53 43.23 40.94
N VAL A 45 27.99 42.00 40.67
CA VAL A 45 27.31 40.78 41.14
C VAL A 45 27.40 40.64 42.66
N ALA A 46 28.57 40.88 43.25
CA ALA A 46 28.73 40.80 44.70
C ALA A 46 27.85 41.84 45.44
N GLU A 47 27.90 43.10 44.99
CA GLU A 47 27.07 44.18 45.54
C GLU A 47 25.57 43.93 45.33
N GLY A 48 25.17 43.42 44.16
CA GLY A 48 23.79 43.06 43.85
C GLY A 48 23.24 41.90 44.69
N LEU A 49 24.05 40.86 44.91
CA LEU A 49 23.67 39.70 45.73
C LEU A 49 23.49 40.06 47.19
N ASP A 50 24.36 40.91 47.75
CA ASP A 50 24.22 41.36 49.14
C ASP A 50 22.95 42.19 49.31
N HIS A 51 22.66 43.07 48.35
CA HIS A 51 21.47 43.92 48.39
C HIS A 51 20.17 43.11 48.27
N ILE A 52 20.10 42.13 47.35
CA ILE A 52 18.89 41.32 47.15
C ILE A 52 18.64 40.35 48.31
N VAL A 53 19.69 39.76 48.88
CA VAL A 53 19.58 38.89 50.05
C VAL A 53 19.10 39.69 51.27
N ALA A 54 19.60 40.91 51.47
CA ALA A 54 19.10 41.80 52.51
C ALA A 54 17.60 42.13 52.31
N PHE A 55 17.16 42.30 51.06
CA PHE A 55 15.75 42.48 50.73
C PHE A 55 14.90 41.23 51.04
N TRP A 56 15.36 40.03 50.66
CA TRP A 56 14.64 38.79 50.97
C TRP A 56 14.46 38.57 52.47
N ARG A 57 15.50 38.84 53.28
CA ARG A 57 15.40 38.77 54.76
C ARG A 57 14.36 39.74 55.32
N LYS A 58 14.23 40.93 54.73
CA LYS A 58 13.21 41.91 55.12
C LYS A 58 11.80 41.44 54.76
N GLU A 59 11.62 40.83 53.59
CA GLU A 59 10.31 40.37 53.09
C GLU A 59 9.89 39.01 53.65
N GLU A 60 10.78 38.20 54.23
CA GLU A 60 10.46 36.94 54.94
C GLU A 60 9.44 37.15 56.09
N THR A 61 9.46 38.34 56.69
CA THR A 61 8.52 38.71 57.76
C THR A 61 7.12 39.09 57.26
N LYS A 62 6.91 39.27 55.95
CA LYS A 62 5.62 39.69 55.38
C LYS A 62 4.82 38.49 54.85
N PHE A 63 3.55 38.41 55.25
CA PHE A 63 2.65 37.29 54.95
C PHE A 63 2.54 36.97 53.45
N ALA A 64 2.49 37.99 52.58
CA ALA A 64 2.25 37.82 51.15
C ALA A 64 3.32 36.99 50.44
N TYR A 65 4.61 37.11 50.80
CA TYR A 65 5.72 36.50 50.05
C TYR A 65 6.61 35.56 50.89
N ARG A 66 6.27 35.34 52.17
CA ARG A 66 7.08 34.58 53.14
C ARG A 66 7.57 33.22 52.64
N VAL A 67 6.73 32.46 51.95
CA VAL A 67 7.08 31.11 51.47
C VAL A 67 8.19 31.18 50.41
N VAL A 68 8.00 32.06 49.42
CA VAL A 68 8.94 32.26 48.31
C VAL A 68 10.25 32.86 48.80
N THR A 69 10.19 33.91 49.63
CA THR A 69 11.42 34.54 50.16
C THR A 69 12.18 33.63 51.11
N GLY A 70 11.50 32.80 51.90
CA GLY A 70 12.13 31.77 52.73
C GLY A 70 12.85 30.71 51.90
N GLU A 71 12.33 30.34 50.73
CA GLU A 71 13.01 29.42 49.79
C GLU A 71 14.24 30.05 49.14
N LEU A 72 14.13 31.30 48.70
CA LEU A 72 15.27 32.04 48.15
C LEU A 72 16.41 32.21 49.16
N LEU A 73 16.08 32.42 50.44
CA LEU A 73 17.07 32.50 51.52
C LEU A 73 17.76 31.17 51.80
N ARG A 74 17.03 30.04 51.75
CA ARG A 74 17.64 28.69 51.85
C ARG A 74 18.64 28.44 50.73
N ASN A 75 18.36 28.95 49.54
CA ASN A 75 19.21 28.79 48.36
C ASN A 75 20.29 29.90 48.19
N GLN A 76 20.42 30.84 49.12
CA GLN A 76 21.33 32.00 48.97
C GLN A 76 22.78 31.60 48.66
N GLU A 77 23.29 30.54 49.30
CA GLU A 77 24.68 30.06 49.08
C GLU A 77 24.84 29.35 47.73
N ALA A 78 23.77 28.76 47.20
CA ALA A 78 23.78 28.20 45.85
C ALA A 78 23.84 29.31 44.80
N TYR A 79 23.06 30.39 44.99
CA TYR A 79 23.13 31.58 44.13
C TYR A 79 24.50 32.26 44.18
N ARG A 80 25.10 32.42 45.37
CA ARG A 80 26.45 32.98 45.54
C ARG A 80 27.52 32.13 44.86
N ARG A 81 27.46 30.80 44.99
CA ARG A 81 28.40 29.88 44.32
C ARG A 81 28.25 29.88 42.80
N LEU A 82 27.03 30.05 42.29
CA LEU A 82 26.78 30.03 40.86
C LEU A 82 27.16 31.36 40.18
N LEU A 83 26.78 32.49 40.78
CA LEU A 83 26.96 33.82 40.18
C LEU A 83 28.28 34.49 40.57
N GLY A 84 28.88 34.14 41.71
CA GLY A 84 30.11 34.76 42.21
C GLY A 84 31.33 34.54 41.30
N PRO A 85 31.78 33.29 41.09
CA PRO A 85 32.93 32.99 40.23
C PRO A 85 32.65 33.33 38.76
N ALA A 86 33.60 33.98 38.08
CA ALA A 86 33.43 34.41 36.68
C ALA A 86 33.17 33.24 35.72
N ALA A 87 33.87 32.12 35.88
CA ALA A 87 33.69 30.93 35.04
C ALA A 87 32.28 30.32 35.17
N SER A 88 31.80 30.13 36.41
CA SER A 88 30.44 29.61 36.68
C SER A 88 29.35 30.57 36.19
N ARG A 89 29.55 31.87 36.34
CA ARG A 89 28.62 32.90 35.87
C ARG A 89 28.48 32.90 34.35
N VAL A 90 29.57 32.75 33.60
CA VAL A 90 29.52 32.68 32.13
C VAL A 90 28.72 31.46 31.66
N GLY A 91 28.94 30.29 32.26
CA GLY A 91 28.17 29.08 31.96
C GLY A 91 26.68 29.22 32.30
N ALA A 92 26.35 29.82 33.45
CA ALA A 92 24.97 30.12 33.83
C ALA A 92 24.31 31.13 32.87
N ALA A 93 25.03 32.17 32.46
CA ALA A 93 24.53 33.19 31.55
C ALA A 93 24.25 32.60 30.15
N ALA A 94 25.10 31.68 29.66
CA ALA A 94 24.87 30.98 28.40
C ALA A 94 23.60 30.11 28.45
N ARG A 95 23.41 29.34 29.53
CA ARG A 95 22.21 28.52 29.74
C ARG A 95 20.93 29.36 29.79
N VAL A 96 20.93 30.46 30.55
CA VAL A 96 19.77 31.36 30.64
C VAL A 96 19.48 32.03 29.30
N ARG A 97 20.50 32.42 28.52
CA ARG A 97 20.28 32.93 27.15
C ARG A 97 19.61 31.88 26.25
N GLN A 98 20.05 30.62 26.32
CA GLN A 98 19.45 29.53 25.54
C GLN A 98 18.00 29.25 25.96
N ARG A 99 17.71 29.25 27.27
CA ARG A 99 16.35 29.06 27.79
C ARG A 99 15.42 30.19 27.37
N ARG A 100 15.82 31.46 27.55
CA ARG A 100 15.04 32.62 27.10
C ARG A 100 14.77 32.60 25.59
N ALA A 101 15.74 32.16 24.79
CA ALA A 101 15.57 32.00 23.35
C ALA A 101 14.56 30.90 22.98
N ALA A 102 14.53 29.79 23.72
CA ALA A 102 13.56 28.71 23.53
C ALA A 102 12.13 29.13 23.95
N GLU A 103 11.98 29.84 25.07
CA GLU A 103 10.70 30.42 25.52
C GLU A 103 10.16 31.44 24.49
N ASP A 104 11.02 32.33 23.98
CA ASP A 104 10.66 33.27 22.91
C ASP A 104 10.25 32.55 21.61
N GLN A 105 10.85 31.42 21.28
CA GLN A 105 10.49 30.62 20.11
C GLN A 105 9.12 29.95 20.27
N ALA A 106 8.81 29.43 21.46
CA ALA A 106 7.52 28.83 21.77
C ALA A 106 6.39 29.86 21.73
N ALA A 107 6.59 31.04 22.33
CA ALA A 107 5.60 32.12 22.30
C ALA A 107 5.35 32.65 20.88
N ARG A 108 6.38 32.68 20.01
CA ARG A 108 6.21 33.02 18.57
C ARG A 108 5.38 31.98 17.83
N ALA A 109 5.62 30.69 18.09
CA ALA A 109 4.86 29.61 17.47
C ALA A 109 3.36 29.68 17.84
N GLU A 110 3.05 30.02 19.09
CA GLU A 110 1.66 30.19 19.54
C GLU A 110 0.98 31.42 18.90
N LEU A 111 1.69 32.54 18.77
CA LEU A 111 1.17 33.70 18.05
C LEU A 111 0.94 33.42 16.56
N ASP A 112 1.81 32.64 15.91
CA ASP A 112 1.63 32.21 14.52
C ASP A 112 0.39 31.31 14.38
N ARG A 113 0.14 30.42 15.35
CA ARG A 113 -1.06 29.59 15.41
C ARG A 113 -2.34 30.44 15.53
N LEU A 114 -2.36 31.38 16.48
CA LEU A 114 -3.51 32.28 16.70
C LEU A 114 -3.76 33.20 15.50
N ALA A 115 -2.70 33.76 14.91
CA ALA A 115 -2.81 34.56 13.69
C ALA A 115 -3.27 33.72 12.47
N GLY A 116 -2.92 32.43 12.43
CA GLY A 116 -3.44 31.48 11.44
C GLY A 116 -4.94 31.24 11.59
N LEU A 117 -5.43 31.06 12.81
CA LEU A 117 -6.86 30.92 13.10
C LEU A 117 -7.66 32.17 12.70
N LEU A 118 -7.18 33.36 13.07
CA LEU A 118 -7.83 34.61 12.71
C LEU A 118 -7.86 34.84 11.20
N ARG A 119 -6.79 34.44 10.48
CA ARG A 119 -6.77 34.47 9.01
C ARG A 119 -7.75 33.47 8.39
N LYS A 120 -7.88 32.28 8.96
CA LYS A 120 -8.85 31.27 8.49
C LYS A 120 -10.29 31.74 8.69
N GLU A 121 -10.56 32.45 9.78
CA GLU A 121 -11.91 32.93 10.13
C GLU A 121 -12.31 34.21 9.40
N HIS A 122 -11.37 35.15 9.22
CA HIS A 122 -11.66 36.49 8.69
C HIS A 122 -10.99 36.82 7.35
N GLY A 123 -10.21 35.89 6.78
CA GLY A 123 -9.47 36.08 5.53
C GLY A 123 -8.19 36.91 5.65
N ALA A 124 -8.05 37.73 6.71
CA ALA A 124 -6.86 38.52 7.00
C ALA A 124 -6.69 38.78 8.51
N LEU A 125 -5.48 39.16 8.93
CA LEU A 125 -5.23 39.65 10.29
C LEU A 125 -5.61 41.13 10.37
N HIS A 126 -6.71 41.46 11.04
CA HIS A 126 -7.18 42.84 11.16
C HIS A 126 -6.54 43.59 12.35
N ARG A 127 -6.38 44.91 12.17
CA ARG A 127 -5.66 45.79 13.11
C ARG A 127 -6.28 45.86 14.51
N ASP A 128 -7.59 45.65 14.62
CA ASP A 128 -8.33 45.60 15.88
C ASP A 128 -8.00 44.36 16.72
N LYS A 129 -7.57 43.26 16.09
CA LYS A 129 -7.18 42.01 16.77
C LYS A 129 -5.72 42.00 17.22
N VAL A 130 -4.88 42.88 16.67
CA VAL A 130 -3.46 43.01 17.03
C VAL A 130 -3.28 43.33 18.53
N LYS A 131 -4.13 44.18 19.10
CA LYS A 131 -4.07 44.52 20.53
C LYS A 131 -4.37 43.33 21.46
N VAL A 132 -5.23 42.41 21.02
CA VAL A 132 -5.56 41.20 21.79
C VAL A 132 -4.38 40.23 21.74
N LEU A 133 -3.78 40.04 20.55
CA LEU A 133 -2.57 39.23 20.39
C LEU A 133 -1.38 39.80 21.16
N GLU A 134 -1.27 41.12 21.25
CA GLU A 134 -0.25 41.79 22.08
C GLU A 134 -0.43 41.48 23.56
N SER A 135 -1.67 41.48 24.07
CA SER A 135 -1.97 41.11 25.45
C SER A 135 -1.59 39.65 25.75
N ILE A 136 -1.97 38.73 24.87
CA ILE A 136 -1.66 37.30 25.01
C ILE A 136 -0.15 37.07 24.96
N ALA A 137 0.57 37.72 24.04
CA ALA A 137 2.02 37.62 23.94
C ALA A 137 2.73 38.05 25.22
N ILE A 138 2.26 39.12 25.85
CA ILE A 138 2.82 39.64 27.10
C ILE A 138 2.52 38.70 28.27
N GLU A 139 1.31 38.12 28.32
CA GLU A 139 0.91 37.14 29.35
C GLU A 139 1.75 35.85 29.26
N GLU A 140 2.07 35.39 28.06
CA GLU A 140 2.94 34.23 27.78
C GLU A 140 4.45 34.54 27.92
N GLY A 141 4.81 35.73 28.42
CA GLY A 141 6.18 36.09 28.76
C GLY A 141 7.02 36.67 27.61
N MET A 142 6.44 36.95 26.45
CA MET A 142 7.14 37.61 25.34
C MET A 142 7.38 39.10 25.65
N SER A 143 8.58 39.59 25.33
CA SER A 143 8.87 41.03 25.41
C SER A 143 8.07 41.84 24.37
N ARG A 144 7.72 43.09 24.70
CA ARG A 144 7.08 44.02 23.74
C ARG A 144 7.88 44.22 22.46
N SER A 145 9.21 44.23 22.54
CA SER A 145 10.12 44.27 21.38
C SER A 145 10.07 42.98 20.55
N GLY A 146 9.94 41.83 21.21
CA GLY A 146 9.71 40.54 20.56
C GLY A 146 8.40 40.52 19.79
N PHE A 147 7.33 41.03 20.39
CA PHE A 147 6.03 41.15 19.73
C PHE A 147 6.06 42.10 18.53
N ALA A 148 6.69 43.27 18.66
CA ALA A 148 6.85 44.22 17.55
C ALA A 148 7.63 43.60 16.37
N THR A 149 8.66 42.82 16.66
CA THR A 149 9.44 42.09 15.64
C THR A 149 8.59 41.03 14.96
N TRP A 150 7.79 40.27 15.71
CA TRP A 150 6.85 39.31 15.16
C TRP A 150 5.78 39.99 14.29
N LEU A 151 5.17 41.07 14.79
CA LEU A 151 4.12 41.84 14.10
C LEU A 151 4.62 42.44 12.78
N SER A 152 5.88 42.89 12.72
CA SER A 152 6.49 43.43 11.49
C SER A 152 6.57 42.41 10.34
N ARG A 153 6.47 41.12 10.65
CA ARG A 153 6.47 40.02 9.67
C ARG A 153 5.06 39.60 9.25
N GLN A 154 4.02 40.19 9.85
CA GLN A 154 2.62 39.85 9.57
C GLN A 154 1.98 40.90 8.64
N SER A 155 1.15 40.43 7.71
CA SER A 155 0.33 41.31 6.86
C SER A 155 -0.95 41.70 7.59
N VAL A 156 -1.03 42.96 8.04
CA VAL A 156 -2.20 43.51 8.75
C VAL A 156 -3.07 44.32 7.78
N ALA A 157 -4.36 44.00 7.69
CA ALA A 157 -5.30 44.68 6.79
C ALA A 157 -6.25 45.61 7.56
N ASP A 158 -6.48 46.82 7.02
CA ASP A 158 -7.52 47.73 7.49
C ASP A 158 -8.90 47.29 6.98
N ARG A 159 -9.93 47.36 7.82
CA ARG A 159 -11.31 47.01 7.44
C ARG A 159 -11.90 48.15 6.59
N LEU A 160 -12.39 47.86 5.37
CA LEU A 160 -13.11 48.82 4.54
C LEU A 160 -14.34 49.38 5.30
N PRO A 161 -14.68 50.68 5.16
CA PRO A 161 -15.84 51.26 5.83
C PRO A 161 -17.14 50.59 5.37
N ALA A 162 -18.02 50.28 6.32
CA ALA A 162 -19.29 49.61 6.04
C ALA A 162 -20.18 50.45 5.11
N ALA A 163 -20.77 49.82 4.09
CA ALA A 163 -21.67 50.49 3.16
C ALA A 163 -22.88 51.10 3.89
N GLN A 164 -23.26 52.33 3.51
CA GLN A 164 -24.35 53.05 4.16
C GLN A 164 -25.72 52.50 3.68
N PRO A 165 -26.66 52.17 4.59
CA PRO A 165 -27.98 51.69 4.20
C PRO A 165 -28.75 52.71 3.35
N TRP A 166 -29.76 52.24 2.63
CA TRP A 166 -30.70 53.12 1.95
C TRP A 166 -31.55 53.88 2.95
N ASP A 167 -32.11 55.00 2.48
CA ASP A 167 -33.01 55.83 3.26
C ASP A 167 -34.16 54.99 3.87
N THR A 168 -34.49 55.27 5.13
CA THR A 168 -35.49 54.52 5.90
C THR A 168 -36.86 54.48 5.22
N MET A 169 -37.27 55.53 4.51
CA MET A 169 -38.55 55.55 3.79
C MET A 169 -38.54 54.58 2.60
N VAL A 170 -37.40 54.47 1.91
CA VAL A 170 -37.19 53.50 0.81
C VAL A 170 -37.20 52.07 1.35
N ARG A 171 -36.48 51.80 2.44
CA ARG A 171 -36.42 50.48 3.08
C ARG A 171 -37.82 49.98 3.47
N ARG A 172 -38.60 50.83 4.16
CA ARG A 172 -39.98 50.51 4.56
C ARG A 172 -40.91 50.26 3.39
N ARG A 173 -40.80 51.03 2.30
CA ARG A 173 -41.61 50.83 1.10
C ARG A 173 -41.33 49.46 0.46
N ILE A 174 -40.05 49.11 0.28
CA ILE A 174 -39.64 47.82 -0.30
C ILE A 174 -40.10 46.67 0.60
N ARG A 175 -39.92 46.81 1.93
CA ARG A 175 -40.37 45.83 2.91
C ARG A 175 -41.89 45.61 2.85
N SER A 176 -42.66 46.68 2.84
CA SER A 176 -44.12 46.63 2.73
C SER A 176 -44.57 45.94 1.44
N ALA A 177 -43.91 46.21 0.31
CA ALA A 177 -44.25 45.58 -0.98
C ALA A 177 -43.94 44.07 -1.00
N LEU A 178 -42.83 43.66 -0.39
CA LEU A 178 -42.45 42.26 -0.23
C LEU A 178 -43.39 41.49 0.72
N ASP A 179 -43.77 42.11 1.85
CA ASP A 179 -44.70 41.51 2.81
C ASP A 179 -46.13 41.42 2.24
N GLU A 180 -46.53 42.37 1.41
CA GLU A 180 -47.79 42.33 0.66
C GLU A 180 -47.79 41.19 -0.36
N LEU A 181 -46.70 41.04 -1.14
CA LEU A 181 -46.51 39.90 -2.05
C LEU A 181 -46.55 38.55 -1.33
N ALA A 182 -45.89 38.42 -0.17
CA ALA A 182 -45.93 37.21 0.64
C ALA A 182 -47.35 36.86 1.13
N ARG A 183 -48.19 37.88 1.35
CA ARG A 183 -49.58 37.70 1.81
C ARG A 183 -50.50 37.25 0.67
N ILE A 184 -50.34 37.82 -0.52
CA ILE A 184 -51.20 37.53 -1.67
C ILE A 184 -50.78 36.27 -2.45
N ASP A 185 -49.49 35.91 -2.45
CA ASP A 185 -48.96 34.70 -3.09
C ASP A 185 -48.37 33.74 -2.03
N LYS A 186 -49.28 33.17 -1.23
CA LYS A 186 -48.95 32.27 -0.10
C LYS A 186 -48.08 31.07 -0.50
N PRO A 187 -48.33 30.35 -1.62
CA PRO A 187 -47.50 29.20 -2.02
C PRO A 187 -46.02 29.58 -2.25
N ARG A 188 -45.75 30.84 -2.59
CA ARG A 188 -44.39 31.36 -2.84
C ARG A 188 -43.95 32.38 -1.80
N ALA A 189 -44.59 32.44 -0.62
CA ALA A 189 -44.26 33.38 0.45
C ALA A 189 -42.76 33.38 0.81
N GLY A 190 -42.10 32.21 0.73
CA GLY A 190 -40.66 32.08 0.94
C GLY A 190 -39.77 32.84 -0.06
N ARG A 191 -40.27 33.13 -1.27
CA ARG A 191 -39.57 33.90 -2.31
C ARG A 191 -39.55 35.40 -2.00
N TYR A 192 -40.52 35.92 -1.25
CA TYR A 192 -40.68 37.36 -1.01
C TYR A 192 -40.00 37.86 0.26
N ARG A 193 -38.99 37.14 0.80
CA ARG A 193 -38.33 37.51 2.07
C ARG A 193 -37.37 38.70 1.92
N THR A 194 -36.58 38.74 0.87
CA THR A 194 -35.69 39.86 0.51
C THR A 194 -35.73 40.09 -0.99
N LEU A 195 -35.13 41.19 -1.48
CA LEU A 195 -34.97 41.38 -2.92
C LEU A 195 -34.11 40.26 -3.55
N PHE A 196 -33.16 39.70 -2.80
CA PHE A 196 -32.34 38.58 -3.27
C PHE A 196 -33.16 37.31 -3.44
N THR A 197 -33.98 36.94 -2.45
CA THR A 197 -34.87 35.77 -2.58
C THR A 197 -35.94 36.00 -3.65
N PHE A 198 -36.40 37.24 -3.81
CA PHE A 198 -37.38 37.61 -4.83
C PHE A 198 -36.83 37.33 -6.23
N LEU A 199 -35.60 37.76 -6.47
CA LEU A 199 -34.82 37.52 -7.68
C LEU A 199 -34.29 36.09 -7.80
N ALA A 200 -34.43 35.25 -6.77
CA ALA A 200 -33.84 33.91 -6.69
C ALA A 200 -32.30 33.90 -6.86
N VAL A 201 -31.62 34.89 -6.28
CA VAL A 201 -30.16 35.03 -6.28
C VAL A 201 -29.59 34.90 -4.85
N PRO A 202 -28.31 34.52 -4.69
CA PRO A 202 -27.67 34.47 -3.37
C PRO A 202 -27.59 35.87 -2.72
N SER A 203 -27.30 35.92 -1.42
CA SER A 203 -27.24 37.17 -0.61
C SER A 203 -26.07 38.10 -0.96
N ALA A 204 -25.10 37.63 -1.74
CA ALA A 204 -24.00 38.42 -2.31
C ALA A 204 -23.83 38.07 -3.81
N PRO A 205 -24.78 38.45 -4.67
CA PRO A 205 -24.76 38.08 -6.08
C PRO A 205 -23.80 38.97 -6.88
N SER A 206 -23.30 38.47 -8.01
CA SER A 206 -22.60 39.32 -8.99
C SER A 206 -23.60 40.21 -9.73
N ARG A 207 -23.14 41.37 -10.21
CA ARG A 207 -23.99 42.30 -10.99
C ARG A 207 -24.64 41.61 -12.19
N ALA A 208 -23.87 40.83 -12.95
CA ALA A 208 -24.35 40.09 -14.11
C ALA A 208 -25.46 39.08 -13.74
N ALA A 209 -25.33 38.39 -12.60
CA ALA A 209 -26.36 37.47 -12.12
C ALA A 209 -27.66 38.21 -11.73
N LEU A 210 -27.54 39.42 -11.20
CA LEU A 210 -28.68 40.25 -10.81
C LEU A 210 -29.41 40.84 -12.02
N GLU A 211 -28.67 41.26 -13.05
CA GLU A 211 -29.22 41.72 -14.33
C GLU A 211 -29.99 40.60 -15.03
N ALA A 212 -29.39 39.40 -15.12
CA ALA A 212 -30.04 38.23 -15.72
C ALA A 212 -31.31 37.81 -14.97
N ALA A 213 -31.27 37.81 -13.63
CA ALA A 213 -32.42 37.46 -12.80
C ALA A 213 -33.56 38.49 -12.90
N HIS A 214 -33.22 39.78 -12.97
CA HIS A 214 -34.19 40.87 -13.18
C HIS A 214 -34.88 40.75 -14.54
N GLU A 215 -34.12 40.45 -15.59
CA GLU A 215 -34.66 40.29 -16.94
C GLU A 215 -35.57 39.07 -17.05
N GLU A 216 -35.16 37.94 -16.49
CA GLU A 216 -35.96 36.71 -16.46
C GLU A 216 -37.30 36.91 -15.73
N LEU A 217 -37.28 37.49 -14.52
CA LEU A 217 -38.51 37.80 -13.79
C LEU A 217 -39.39 38.85 -14.49
N SER A 218 -38.77 39.81 -15.19
CA SER A 218 -39.51 40.78 -16.02
C SER A 218 -40.21 40.09 -17.20
N ARG A 219 -39.56 39.13 -17.87
CA ARG A 219 -40.17 38.30 -18.93
C ARG A 219 -41.29 37.40 -18.38
N GLN A 220 -41.06 36.75 -17.25
CA GLN A 220 -42.08 35.91 -16.59
C GLN A 220 -43.31 36.73 -16.20
N ARG A 221 -43.15 37.95 -15.68
CA ARG A 221 -44.26 38.85 -15.38
C ARG A 221 -45.08 39.20 -16.63
N LEU A 222 -44.45 39.45 -17.78
CA LEU A 222 -45.15 39.75 -19.04
C LEU A 222 -46.05 38.61 -19.53
N SER A 223 -45.77 37.37 -19.12
CA SER A 223 -46.60 36.20 -19.40
C SER A 223 -47.80 36.01 -18.46
N MET A 224 -47.86 36.75 -17.35
CA MET A 224 -48.98 36.72 -16.41
C MET A 224 -50.16 37.56 -16.93
N VAL A 225 -51.40 37.15 -16.61
CA VAL A 225 -52.61 37.93 -16.94
C VAL A 225 -52.49 39.35 -16.36
N ARG A 226 -52.59 40.36 -17.23
CA ARG A 226 -52.17 41.76 -16.99
C ARG A 226 -52.91 42.53 -15.87
N GLU A 227 -53.84 41.90 -15.14
CA GLU A 227 -54.72 42.58 -14.17
C GLU A 227 -54.76 41.92 -12.77
N THR A 228 -53.79 41.07 -12.43
CA THR A 228 -53.73 40.49 -11.07
C THR A 228 -52.96 41.40 -10.09
N PRO A 229 -53.39 41.52 -8.82
CA PRO A 229 -52.65 42.26 -7.79
C PRO A 229 -51.18 41.81 -7.64
N ILE A 230 -50.92 40.54 -7.90
CA ILE A 230 -49.56 39.95 -7.91
C ILE A 230 -48.71 40.55 -9.03
N ALA A 231 -49.24 40.67 -10.25
CA ALA A 231 -48.51 41.20 -11.40
C ALA A 231 -48.17 42.69 -11.25
N THR A 232 -49.04 43.46 -10.59
CA THR A 232 -48.80 44.88 -10.25
C THR A 232 -47.71 45.01 -9.18
N ARG A 233 -47.82 44.30 -8.06
CA ARG A 233 -46.81 44.37 -6.99
C ARG A 233 -45.44 43.82 -7.40
N THR A 234 -45.41 42.78 -8.22
CA THR A 234 -44.17 42.27 -8.84
C THR A 234 -43.48 43.36 -9.67
N HIS A 235 -44.24 44.22 -10.36
CA HIS A 235 -43.69 45.34 -11.12
C HIS A 235 -43.05 46.40 -10.25
N ASP A 236 -43.73 46.80 -9.18
CA ASP A 236 -43.27 47.82 -8.24
C ASP A 236 -41.92 47.39 -7.66
N VAL A 237 -41.79 46.12 -7.25
CA VAL A 237 -40.55 45.57 -6.70
C VAL A 237 -39.45 45.46 -7.76
N LEU A 238 -39.74 45.00 -8.99
CA LEU A 238 -38.75 44.97 -10.08
C LEU A 238 -38.28 46.38 -10.49
N THR A 239 -39.13 47.39 -10.33
CA THR A 239 -38.78 48.79 -10.57
C THR A 239 -37.80 49.29 -9.51
N GLU A 240 -38.03 48.97 -8.23
CA GLU A 240 -37.10 49.28 -7.14
C GLU A 240 -35.76 48.55 -7.30
N VAL A 241 -35.75 47.30 -7.75
CA VAL A 241 -34.52 46.57 -8.11
C VAL A 241 -33.74 47.30 -9.19
N LYS A 242 -34.42 47.72 -10.27
CA LYS A 242 -33.77 48.44 -11.39
C LYS A 242 -33.21 49.79 -10.98
N LEU A 243 -33.95 50.55 -10.17
CA LEU A 243 -33.57 51.91 -9.77
C LEU A 243 -32.49 51.95 -8.69
N ARG A 244 -32.38 50.91 -7.85
CA ARG A 244 -31.57 50.97 -6.61
C ARG A 244 -30.63 49.79 -6.38
N LEU A 245 -31.02 48.59 -6.78
CA LEU A 245 -30.19 47.39 -6.58
C LEU A 245 -29.20 47.18 -7.73
N LEU A 246 -29.58 47.56 -8.95
CA LEU A 246 -28.76 47.44 -10.17
C LEU A 246 -27.78 48.60 -10.42
N VAL A 247 -27.72 49.58 -9.53
CA VAL A 247 -26.74 50.68 -9.61
C VAL A 247 -25.42 50.32 -8.91
N ASP A 248 -24.34 51.06 -9.20
CA ASP A 248 -23.04 50.87 -8.55
C ASP A 248 -23.15 51.02 -7.03
N GLY A 249 -22.65 50.03 -6.27
CA GLY A 249 -22.77 49.97 -4.82
C GLY A 249 -24.17 49.62 -4.29
N GLY A 250 -25.13 49.31 -5.17
CA GLY A 250 -26.51 49.01 -4.80
C GLY A 250 -26.65 47.74 -3.94
N ILE A 251 -25.84 46.72 -4.22
CA ILE A 251 -25.85 45.42 -3.54
C ILE A 251 -25.39 45.56 -2.09
N GLU A 252 -24.26 46.24 -1.88
CA GLU A 252 -23.67 46.46 -0.57
C GLU A 252 -24.56 47.34 0.31
N ARG A 253 -25.16 48.38 -0.29
CA ARG A 253 -26.11 49.27 0.40
C ARG A 253 -27.43 48.58 0.72
N TYR A 254 -27.91 47.66 -0.13
CA TYR A 254 -29.08 46.85 0.18
C TYR A 254 -28.80 45.82 1.29
N ALA A 255 -27.65 45.15 1.26
CA ALA A 255 -27.23 44.26 2.34
C ALA A 255 -27.13 45.02 3.69
N ALA A 256 -26.60 46.25 3.68
CA ALA A 256 -26.62 47.13 4.85
C ALA A 256 -28.06 47.54 5.26
N SER A 257 -28.96 47.72 4.30
CA SER A 257 -30.38 48.03 4.55
C SER A 257 -31.12 46.89 5.23
N VAL A 258 -30.87 45.64 4.84
CA VAL A 258 -31.48 44.45 5.46
C VAL A 258 -31.03 44.31 6.92
N ARG A 259 -29.76 44.62 7.22
CA ARG A 259 -29.24 44.67 8.60
C ARG A 259 -29.89 45.77 9.42
N ALA A 260 -30.01 46.97 8.84
CA ALA A 260 -30.64 48.10 9.50
C ALA A 260 -32.14 47.84 9.75
N ASP A 261 -32.84 47.15 8.84
CA ASP A 261 -34.23 46.73 9.04
C ASP A 261 -34.35 45.73 10.20
N ALA A 262 -33.41 44.78 10.32
CA ALA A 262 -33.37 43.85 11.44
C ALA A 262 -33.11 44.54 12.78
N GLN A 263 -32.26 45.59 12.80
CA GLN A 263 -32.04 46.41 14.00
C GLN A 263 -33.26 47.26 14.35
N ASP A 264 -33.92 47.88 13.37
CA ASP A 264 -35.13 48.68 13.56
C ASP A 264 -36.28 47.83 14.16
N MET A 265 -36.36 46.54 13.80
CA MET A 265 -37.32 45.60 14.40
C MET A 265 -37.07 45.33 15.89
N LEU A 266 -35.83 45.39 16.34
CA LEU A 266 -35.47 45.19 17.74
C LEU A 266 -35.55 46.48 18.54
N ALA A 267 -35.43 47.65 17.90
CA ALA A 267 -35.31 48.95 18.55
C ALA A 267 -36.45 49.24 19.53
N THR A 268 -37.70 48.91 19.19
CA THR A 268 -38.86 49.17 20.08
C THR A 268 -38.79 48.36 21.38
N GLU A 269 -38.44 47.07 21.28
CA GLU A 269 -38.32 46.19 22.45
C GLU A 269 -37.08 46.56 23.27
N LEU A 270 -35.94 46.80 22.63
CA LEU A 270 -34.71 47.24 23.30
C LEU A 270 -34.90 48.59 24.01
N ARG A 271 -35.56 49.58 23.40
CA ARG A 271 -35.89 50.86 24.07
C ARG A 271 -36.78 50.67 25.28
N ARG A 272 -37.75 49.76 25.19
CA ARG A 272 -38.63 49.43 26.32
C ARG A 272 -37.81 48.80 27.46
N ARG A 273 -36.90 47.88 27.15
CA ARG A 273 -36.01 47.24 28.13
C ARG A 273 -34.98 48.19 28.72
N ALA A 274 -34.39 49.07 27.92
CA ALA A 274 -33.48 50.12 28.39
C ALA A 274 -34.15 51.03 29.44
N LYS A 275 -35.44 51.32 29.27
CA LYS A 275 -36.22 52.14 30.22
C LYS A 275 -36.67 51.39 31.49
N LEU A 276 -36.77 50.05 31.44
CA LEU A 276 -37.31 49.25 32.54
C LEU A 276 -36.21 48.60 33.39
N THR A 277 -35.26 47.91 32.76
CA THR A 277 -34.27 47.06 33.43
C THR A 277 -32.84 47.54 33.25
N GLY A 278 -32.51 48.19 32.13
CA GLY A 278 -31.14 48.65 31.81
C GLY A 278 -30.13 47.53 31.52
N VAL A 279 -30.53 46.27 31.71
CA VAL A 279 -29.77 45.05 31.45
C VAL A 279 -30.53 44.17 30.48
N LEU A 280 -29.78 43.50 29.60
CA LEU A 280 -30.27 42.50 28.66
C LEU A 280 -29.66 41.14 29.01
N HIS A 281 -30.51 40.18 29.39
CA HIS A 281 -30.07 38.85 29.83
C HIS A 281 -29.73 37.93 28.65
N ALA A 282 -28.97 36.88 28.91
CA ALA A 282 -28.43 35.98 27.87
C ALA A 282 -29.53 35.25 27.07
N ASP A 283 -30.61 34.84 27.73
CA ASP A 283 -31.79 34.22 27.10
C ASP A 283 -32.54 35.20 26.19
N GLU A 284 -32.60 36.47 26.58
CA GLU A 284 -33.21 37.53 25.76
C GLU A 284 -32.36 37.84 24.52
N VAL A 285 -31.03 37.78 24.66
CA VAL A 285 -30.10 37.87 23.52
C VAL A 285 -30.31 36.68 22.58
N GLU A 286 -30.32 35.45 23.08
CA GLU A 286 -30.54 34.25 22.27
C GLU A 286 -31.90 34.25 21.58
N ALA A 287 -32.96 34.66 22.27
CA ALA A 287 -34.29 34.80 21.69
C ALA A 287 -34.33 35.85 20.58
N MET A 288 -33.64 36.98 20.74
CA MET A 288 -33.55 38.01 19.70
C MET A 288 -32.69 37.58 18.51
N VAL A 289 -31.58 36.87 18.74
CA VAL A 289 -30.75 36.27 17.69
C VAL A 289 -31.57 35.23 16.90
N GLY A 290 -32.25 34.34 17.61
CA GLY A 290 -33.14 33.34 17.02
C GLY A 290 -34.24 33.98 16.17
N ARG A 291 -34.84 35.08 16.64
CA ARG A 291 -35.82 35.85 15.85
C ARG A 291 -35.24 36.38 14.55
N ILE A 292 -34.03 36.95 14.54
CA ILE A 292 -33.38 37.42 13.31
C ILE A 292 -33.11 36.25 12.35
N VAL A 293 -32.55 35.14 12.84
CA VAL A 293 -32.19 33.97 12.00
C VAL A 293 -33.43 33.30 11.40
N GLN A 294 -34.54 33.25 12.14
CA GLN A 294 -35.82 32.69 11.65
C GLN A 294 -36.45 33.49 10.52
N LEU A 295 -36.12 34.78 10.35
CA LEU A 295 -36.59 35.58 9.22
C LEU A 295 -36.07 35.04 7.88
N ARG A 296 -34.96 34.29 7.88
CA ARG A 296 -34.25 33.81 6.68
C ARG A 296 -33.95 34.94 5.70
N TRP A 297 -33.53 36.09 6.22
CA TRP A 297 -33.10 37.23 5.42
C TRP A 297 -31.66 37.11 4.88
N GLY A 298 -31.02 35.96 5.10
CA GLY A 298 -29.61 35.74 4.76
C GLY A 298 -28.64 36.33 5.78
N ILE A 299 -29.11 36.56 7.02
CA ILE A 299 -28.28 36.96 8.17
C ILE A 299 -27.94 35.69 8.95
N GLU A 300 -26.65 35.37 9.02
CA GLU A 300 -26.14 34.21 9.73
C GLU A 300 -26.12 34.44 11.25
N GLN A 301 -26.01 33.36 12.03
CA GLN A 301 -26.11 33.41 13.50
C GLN A 301 -25.08 34.35 14.17
N ASP A 302 -23.84 34.34 13.70
CA ASP A 302 -22.77 35.20 14.24
C ASP A 302 -22.99 36.68 13.91
N GLU A 303 -23.57 36.93 12.73
CA GLU A 303 -23.94 38.27 12.27
C GLU A 303 -25.16 38.79 13.03
N ALA A 304 -26.17 37.94 13.26
CA ALA A 304 -27.33 38.26 14.09
C ALA A 304 -26.93 38.57 15.53
N THR A 305 -26.01 37.81 16.12
CA THR A 305 -25.45 38.07 17.46
C THR A 305 -24.75 39.43 17.53
N SER A 306 -23.97 39.76 16.49
CA SER A 306 -23.31 41.06 16.37
C SER A 306 -24.31 42.21 16.23
N LEU A 307 -25.40 42.02 15.49
CA LEU A 307 -26.46 43.03 15.32
C LEU A 307 -27.24 43.30 16.60
N VAL A 308 -27.60 42.25 17.35
CA VAL A 308 -28.30 42.38 18.65
C VAL A 308 -27.41 43.13 19.65
N ARG A 309 -26.12 42.80 19.72
CA ARG A 309 -25.16 43.52 20.59
C ARG A 309 -24.98 44.98 20.18
N ALA A 310 -24.88 45.27 18.88
CA ALA A 310 -24.78 46.63 18.38
C ALA A 310 -26.05 47.46 18.67
N ALA A 311 -27.24 46.86 18.54
CA ALA A 311 -28.50 47.50 18.85
C ALA A 311 -28.69 47.73 20.36
N ALA A 312 -28.29 46.78 21.20
CA ALA A 312 -28.28 46.94 22.66
C ALA A 312 -27.32 48.05 23.10
N ALA A 313 -26.13 48.12 22.49
CA ALA A 313 -25.16 49.19 22.74
C ALA A 313 -25.66 50.57 22.32
N ALA A 314 -26.38 50.67 21.18
CA ALA A 314 -26.98 51.93 20.72
C ALA A 314 -28.02 52.50 21.70
N GLU A 315 -28.74 51.62 22.40
CA GLU A 315 -29.73 51.97 23.44
C GLU A 315 -29.14 51.95 24.87
N LYS A 316 -27.80 51.79 25.00
CA LYS A 316 -27.03 51.79 26.27
C LYS A 316 -27.42 50.69 27.27
N LEU A 317 -27.84 49.51 26.80
CA LEU A 317 -28.10 48.34 27.65
C LEU A 317 -26.81 47.56 27.96
N ALA A 318 -26.64 47.15 29.22
CA ALA A 318 -25.62 46.18 29.60
C ALA A 318 -26.05 44.76 29.20
N VAL A 319 -25.20 44.00 28.51
CA VAL A 319 -25.52 42.63 28.04
C VAL A 319 -24.85 41.61 28.95
N GLU A 320 -25.64 40.78 29.64
CA GLU A 320 -25.12 39.65 30.43
C GLU A 320 -24.74 38.48 29.52
N VAL A 321 -23.58 37.87 29.80
CA VAL A 321 -23.11 36.70 29.07
C VAL A 321 -23.20 35.51 30.03
N ASN A 322 -24.03 34.52 29.65
CA ASN A 322 -24.32 33.21 30.28
C ASN A 322 -25.33 33.13 31.43
N ILE A 323 -26.58 32.75 31.09
CA ILE A 323 -27.30 31.59 31.68
C ILE A 323 -28.12 30.95 30.54
N ALA A 324 -27.94 29.64 30.29
CA ALA A 324 -28.64 28.92 29.23
C ALA A 324 -30.10 28.62 29.64
N VAL A 325 -31.07 29.27 29.01
CA VAL A 325 -32.50 28.94 29.16
C VAL A 325 -32.90 27.97 28.03
N ARG A 326 -33.47 26.81 28.38
CA ARG A 326 -33.96 25.85 27.37
C ARG A 326 -35.25 26.39 26.73
N LEU A 327 -35.17 26.76 25.46
CA LEU A 327 -36.30 27.25 24.67
C LEU A 327 -36.85 26.14 23.75
N ILE A 328 -38.18 26.11 23.59
CA ILE A 328 -38.91 25.19 22.70
C ILE A 328 -39.79 26.00 21.76
N VAL A 329 -39.75 25.69 20.47
CA VAL A 329 -40.56 26.40 19.46
C VAL A 329 -41.89 25.69 19.27
N CYS A 330 -43.00 26.44 19.36
CA CYS A 330 -44.33 25.90 19.06
C CYS A 330 -44.43 25.52 17.57
N GLY A 331 -44.78 24.27 17.28
CA GLY A 331 -44.90 23.76 15.91
C GLY A 331 -46.05 24.33 15.08
N ALA A 332 -47.01 25.05 15.69
CA ALA A 332 -48.13 25.67 14.98
C ALA A 332 -47.93 27.16 14.71
N CYS A 333 -47.58 27.95 15.73
CA CYS A 333 -47.44 29.41 15.59
C CYS A 333 -45.98 29.89 15.49
N GLY A 334 -45.00 29.00 15.63
CA GLY A 334 -43.57 29.30 15.49
C GLY A 334 -42.96 30.14 16.61
N ARG A 335 -43.70 30.45 17.68
CA ARG A 335 -43.21 31.26 18.79
C ARG A 335 -42.37 30.43 19.78
N PRO A 336 -41.23 30.94 20.27
CA PRO A 336 -40.44 30.29 21.32
C PRO A 336 -41.18 30.32 22.66
N GLN A 337 -41.05 29.25 23.43
CA GLN A 337 -41.62 29.01 24.75
C GLN A 337 -40.50 28.53 25.67
N THR A 338 -40.59 28.79 26.97
CA THR A 338 -39.68 28.23 27.98
C THR A 338 -39.98 26.75 28.21
N ALA A 339 -38.97 25.90 28.28
CA ALA A 339 -39.14 24.44 28.47
C ALA A 339 -39.63 24.03 29.86
N ASP A 340 -39.71 24.97 30.81
CA ASP A 340 -40.05 24.69 32.21
C ASP A 340 -41.58 24.57 32.42
N GLY A 341 -42.09 23.33 32.35
CA GLY A 341 -43.38 22.93 32.94
C GLY A 341 -44.66 23.27 32.15
N GLN A 342 -44.57 23.64 30.87
CA GLN A 342 -45.73 23.96 30.02
C GLN A 342 -45.90 22.98 28.85
N ASP A 343 -47.05 22.29 28.78
CA ASP A 343 -47.37 21.34 27.71
C ASP A 343 -48.04 21.99 26.49
N THR A 344 -48.56 23.21 26.66
CA THR A 344 -49.30 23.95 25.63
C THR A 344 -48.73 25.34 25.43
N CYS A 345 -48.84 25.84 24.20
CA CYS A 345 -48.36 27.16 23.82
C CYS A 345 -49.19 28.26 24.49
N VAL A 346 -48.53 29.17 25.22
CA VAL A 346 -49.20 30.31 25.89
C VAL A 346 -49.93 31.22 24.91
N TYR A 347 -49.54 31.22 23.62
CA TYR A 347 -50.09 32.11 22.60
C TYR A 347 -51.20 31.50 21.75
N CYS A 348 -51.18 30.19 21.49
CA CYS A 348 -52.14 29.55 20.58
C CYS A 348 -52.76 28.27 21.13
N ALA A 349 -52.48 27.94 22.39
CA ALA A 349 -52.98 26.75 23.10
C ALA A 349 -52.61 25.39 22.50
N GLU A 350 -51.85 25.34 21.40
CA GLU A 350 -51.43 24.10 20.76
C GLU A 350 -50.40 23.34 21.62
N LEU A 351 -50.47 22.01 21.62
CA LEU A 351 -49.49 21.15 22.29
C LEU A 351 -48.06 21.41 21.79
N LEU A 352 -47.16 21.70 22.74
CA LEU A 352 -45.74 21.93 22.50
C LEU A 352 -44.97 20.63 22.32
N TYR A 353 -45.48 19.53 22.88
CA TYR A 353 -44.89 18.21 22.79
C TYR A 353 -45.86 17.20 22.18
N VAL A 354 -45.30 16.18 21.53
CA VAL A 354 -46.01 15.01 21.02
C VAL A 354 -45.15 13.77 21.21
N GLY A 355 -45.76 12.59 21.24
CA GLY A 355 -45.02 11.33 21.27
C GLY A 355 -44.26 11.07 19.96
N CYS A 356 -43.02 10.61 20.07
CA CYS A 356 -42.24 10.10 18.96
C CYS A 356 -42.89 8.81 18.41
N LEU A 357 -43.21 8.79 17.12
CA LEU A 357 -43.82 7.62 16.45
C LEU A 357 -42.94 6.35 16.48
N ALA A 358 -41.64 6.49 16.76
CA ALA A 358 -40.68 5.39 16.79
C ALA A 358 -40.43 4.83 18.20
N CYS A 359 -40.31 5.68 19.22
CA CYS A 359 -39.92 5.26 20.57
C CYS A 359 -40.86 5.72 21.69
N GLY A 360 -41.93 6.46 21.36
CA GLY A 360 -42.91 6.98 22.32
C GLY A 360 -42.44 8.18 23.14
N GLU A 361 -41.19 8.61 23.01
CA GLU A 361 -40.61 9.73 23.77
C GLU A 361 -41.37 11.04 23.53
N SER A 362 -41.57 11.84 24.58
CA SER A 362 -42.16 13.17 24.45
C SER A 362 -41.16 14.11 23.80
N ILE A 363 -41.44 14.55 22.59
CA ILE A 363 -40.56 15.40 21.80
C ILE A 363 -41.26 16.71 21.45
N PRO A 364 -40.53 17.82 21.31
CA PRO A 364 -41.11 19.04 20.78
C PRO A 364 -41.84 18.78 19.47
N ARG A 365 -43.04 19.32 19.32
CA ARG A 365 -43.86 19.10 18.12
C ARG A 365 -43.16 19.61 16.84
N ALA A 366 -42.35 20.66 16.97
CA ALA A 366 -41.53 21.21 15.90
C ALA A 366 -40.23 20.42 15.62
N ALA A 367 -39.93 19.37 16.37
CA ALA A 367 -38.70 18.60 16.19
C ALA A 367 -38.70 17.88 14.83
N GLU A 368 -37.67 18.13 14.02
CA GLU A 368 -37.42 17.38 12.78
C GLU A 368 -36.86 15.98 13.07
N ILE A 369 -36.15 15.82 14.19
CA ILE A 369 -35.49 14.58 14.63
C ILE A 369 -35.78 14.34 16.12
N CYS A 370 -36.02 13.09 16.51
CA CYS A 370 -36.18 12.72 17.92
C CYS A 370 -34.82 12.79 18.66
N PRO A 371 -34.69 13.54 19.76
CA PRO A 371 -33.45 13.62 20.52
C PRO A 371 -33.06 12.31 21.22
N ARG A 372 -33.99 11.37 21.42
CA ARG A 372 -33.72 10.08 22.09
C ARG A 372 -33.34 8.97 21.13
N CYS A 373 -34.12 8.75 20.09
CA CYS A 373 -33.94 7.64 19.15
C CYS A 373 -33.48 8.07 17.76
N THR A 374 -33.18 9.35 17.58
CA THR A 374 -32.71 9.97 16.32
C THR A 374 -33.60 9.76 15.10
N ALA A 375 -34.85 9.32 15.30
CA ALA A 375 -35.81 9.12 14.22
C ALA A 375 -36.18 10.44 13.50
N PRO A 376 -36.29 10.47 12.17
CA PRO A 376 -36.68 11.65 11.38
C PRO A 376 -38.20 11.85 11.45
N ILE A 377 -38.65 12.60 12.45
CA ILE A 377 -40.06 12.74 12.81
C ILE A 377 -40.86 13.46 11.74
N ALA A 378 -40.28 14.47 11.09
CA ALA A 378 -40.93 15.15 9.97
C ALA A 378 -41.24 14.18 8.82
N ALA A 379 -40.29 13.29 8.48
CA ALA A 379 -40.47 12.30 7.43
C ALA A 379 -41.50 11.23 7.82
N LEU A 380 -41.48 10.72 9.07
CA LEU A 380 -42.44 9.72 9.55
C LEU A 380 -43.89 10.22 9.48
N ARG A 381 -44.14 11.49 9.84
CA ARG A 381 -45.48 12.10 9.74
C ARG A 381 -45.93 12.28 8.29
N LEU A 382 -45.01 12.70 7.42
CA LEU A 382 -45.29 12.80 5.99
C LEU A 382 -45.68 11.43 5.43
N ALA A 383 -44.99 10.37 5.85
CA ALA A 383 -45.29 9.01 5.43
C ALA A 383 -46.64 8.47 5.92
N GLU A 384 -47.08 8.81 7.14
CA GLU A 384 -48.44 8.48 7.60
C GLU A 384 -49.52 9.11 6.69
N THR A 385 -49.23 10.30 6.16
CA THR A 385 -50.16 11.01 5.26
C THR A 385 -50.12 10.47 3.83
N ILE A 386 -48.93 10.09 3.33
CA ILE A 386 -48.73 9.65 1.94
C ILE A 386 -49.03 8.16 1.74
N ALA A 387 -48.83 7.30 2.74
CA ALA A 387 -48.94 5.85 2.60
C ALA A 387 -50.30 5.35 2.05
N PRO A 388 -51.47 5.92 2.43
CA PRO A 388 -52.75 5.53 1.83
C PRO A 388 -52.82 5.86 0.33
N ALA A 389 -52.38 7.06 -0.07
CA ALA A 389 -52.36 7.48 -1.47
C ALA A 389 -51.37 6.67 -2.30
N LEU A 390 -50.23 6.28 -1.71
CA LEU A 390 -49.24 5.40 -2.34
C LEU A 390 -49.83 4.01 -2.63
N ARG A 391 -50.51 3.41 -1.63
CA ARG A 391 -51.18 2.10 -1.80
C ARG A 391 -52.28 2.17 -2.85
N GLN A 392 -53.14 3.18 -2.78
CA GLN A 392 -54.19 3.37 -3.78
C GLN A 392 -53.62 3.51 -5.20
N ALA A 393 -52.53 4.26 -5.38
CA ALA A 393 -51.89 4.39 -6.69
C ALA A 393 -51.35 3.05 -7.22
N LEU A 394 -50.85 2.16 -6.35
CA LEU A 394 -50.42 0.82 -6.76
C LEU A 394 -51.60 -0.08 -7.13
N ASP A 395 -52.68 -0.04 -6.35
CA ASP A 395 -53.91 -0.81 -6.59
C ASP A 395 -54.59 -0.40 -7.91
N GLU A 396 -54.56 0.90 -8.25
CA GLU A 396 -55.08 1.44 -9.51
C GLU A 396 -54.13 1.24 -10.72
N GLY A 397 -52.97 0.60 -10.53
CA GLY A 397 -51.99 0.39 -11.60
C GLY A 397 -51.31 1.67 -12.08
N ARG A 398 -51.24 2.70 -11.24
CA ARG A 398 -50.58 4.00 -11.51
C ARG A 398 -49.16 4.03 -10.94
N ALA A 399 -48.29 3.21 -11.53
CA ALA A 399 -46.92 3.03 -11.07
C ALA A 399 -46.06 4.32 -11.09
N ALA A 400 -46.26 5.24 -12.04
CA ALA A 400 -45.51 6.50 -12.06
C ALA A 400 -45.96 7.47 -10.94
N GLN A 401 -47.26 7.51 -10.64
CA GLN A 401 -47.80 8.23 -9.50
C GLN A 401 -47.30 7.64 -8.18
N ALA A 402 -47.35 6.31 -8.03
CA ALA A 402 -46.86 5.62 -6.84
C ALA A 402 -45.36 5.89 -6.61
N TYR A 403 -44.53 5.78 -7.65
CA TYR A 403 -43.09 6.06 -7.53
C TYR A 403 -42.80 7.50 -7.10
N ARG A 404 -43.52 8.49 -7.63
CA ARG A 404 -43.38 9.90 -7.19
C ARG A 404 -43.71 10.08 -5.70
N LEU A 405 -44.80 9.48 -5.24
CA LEU A 405 -45.18 9.51 -3.82
C LEU A 405 -44.14 8.81 -2.93
N ALA A 406 -43.53 7.73 -3.41
CA ALA A 406 -42.44 7.04 -2.72
C ALA A 406 -41.16 7.89 -2.61
N LEU A 407 -40.83 8.69 -3.64
CA LEU A 407 -39.68 9.60 -3.61
C LEU A 407 -39.79 10.67 -2.51
N ASP A 408 -41.00 11.18 -2.25
CA ASP A 408 -41.25 12.18 -1.21
C ASP A 408 -40.94 11.66 0.21
N ILE A 409 -40.93 10.33 0.41
CA ILE A 409 -40.66 9.66 1.69
C ILE A 409 -39.44 8.74 1.65
N ASN A 410 -38.61 8.84 0.59
CA ASN A 410 -37.41 8.03 0.38
C ASN A 410 -36.40 8.04 1.55
N PRO A 411 -36.22 9.14 2.33
CA PRO A 411 -35.31 9.14 3.48
C PRO A 411 -35.66 8.09 4.56
N LEU A 412 -36.88 7.54 4.55
CA LEU A 412 -37.31 6.49 5.48
C LEU A 412 -36.97 5.07 5.03
N ARG A 413 -36.53 4.88 3.78
CA ARG A 413 -36.32 3.55 3.18
C ARG A 413 -35.41 2.66 4.01
N ASP A 414 -34.27 3.20 4.42
CA ASP A 414 -33.23 2.50 5.17
C ASP A 414 -33.25 2.87 6.66
N HIS A 415 -34.25 3.63 7.09
CA HIS A 415 -34.30 4.15 8.46
C HIS A 415 -34.95 3.13 9.41
N PRO A 416 -34.28 2.73 10.52
CA PRO A 416 -34.79 1.70 11.44
C PRO A 416 -36.11 2.07 12.14
N ALA A 417 -36.47 3.35 12.13
CA ALA A 417 -37.73 3.86 12.66
C ALA A 417 -38.94 3.71 11.72
N ALA A 418 -38.73 3.38 10.44
CA ALA A 418 -39.83 3.16 9.50
C ALA A 418 -40.49 1.80 9.75
N SER A 419 -41.82 1.72 9.63
CA SER A 419 -42.52 0.45 9.76
C SER A 419 -42.16 -0.48 8.59
N ARG A 420 -42.02 -1.78 8.84
CA ARG A 420 -41.72 -2.77 7.79
C ARG A 420 -42.73 -2.71 6.63
N GLY A 421 -44.00 -2.44 6.94
CA GLY A 421 -45.06 -2.29 5.94
C GLY A 421 -44.90 -1.06 5.04
N LEU A 422 -44.41 0.06 5.58
CA LEU A 422 -44.11 1.26 4.78
C LEU A 422 -42.88 1.04 3.89
N VAL A 423 -41.82 0.45 4.43
CA VAL A 423 -40.60 0.13 3.65
C VAL A 423 -40.93 -0.81 2.50
N ALA A 424 -41.77 -1.84 2.75
CA ALA A 424 -42.24 -2.74 1.70
C ALA A 424 -43.06 -2.00 0.62
N LEU A 425 -43.90 -1.06 1.01
CA LEU A 425 -44.73 -0.28 0.08
C LEU A 425 -43.90 0.66 -0.81
N ILE A 426 -42.87 1.29 -0.24
CA ILE A 426 -41.88 2.10 -0.98
C ILE A 426 -41.16 1.21 -2.01
N ALA A 427 -40.61 0.08 -1.55
CA ALA A 427 -39.89 -0.86 -2.40
C ALA A 427 -40.77 -1.41 -3.53
N GLU A 428 -42.04 -1.71 -3.25
CA GLU A 428 -43.00 -2.20 -4.25
C GLU A 428 -43.25 -1.16 -5.34
N ALA A 429 -43.41 0.11 -5.00
CA ALA A 429 -43.62 1.19 -5.98
C ALA A 429 -42.40 1.39 -6.89
N GLU A 430 -41.20 1.37 -6.33
CA GLU A 430 -39.96 1.46 -7.09
C GLU A 430 -39.76 0.26 -8.01
N GLN A 431 -40.02 -0.95 -7.50
CA GLN A 431 -39.95 -2.17 -8.28
C GLN A 431 -40.95 -2.14 -9.44
N ARG A 432 -42.20 -1.72 -9.19
CA ARG A 432 -43.25 -1.66 -10.22
C ARG A 432 -42.89 -0.66 -11.32
N HIS A 433 -42.37 0.51 -10.96
CA HIS A 433 -41.94 1.51 -11.93
C HIS A 433 -40.72 1.05 -12.75
N ALA A 434 -39.73 0.43 -12.11
CA ALA A 434 -38.57 -0.13 -12.80
C ALA A 434 -38.94 -1.29 -13.73
N GLU A 435 -39.88 -2.16 -13.31
CA GLU A 435 -40.41 -3.24 -14.14
C GLU A 435 -41.16 -2.70 -15.35
N ALA A 436 -41.94 -1.61 -15.19
CA ALA A 436 -42.59 -0.95 -16.31
C ALA A 436 -41.58 -0.45 -17.35
N GLY A 437 -40.46 0.15 -16.94
CA GLY A 437 -39.39 0.57 -17.85
C GLY A 437 -38.78 -0.61 -18.64
N ARG A 438 -38.52 -1.74 -17.96
CA ARG A 438 -38.01 -2.96 -18.61
C ARG A 438 -39.02 -3.54 -19.61
N ARG A 439 -40.29 -3.65 -19.22
CA ARG A 439 -41.36 -4.19 -20.07
C ARG A 439 -41.65 -3.28 -21.26
N TRP A 440 -41.56 -1.95 -21.12
CA TRP A 440 -41.63 -1.03 -22.25
C TRP A 440 -40.50 -1.27 -23.26
N THR A 441 -39.29 -1.47 -22.77
CA THR A 441 -38.13 -1.75 -23.63
C THR A 441 -38.29 -3.06 -24.41
N ALA A 442 -38.72 -4.13 -23.72
CA ALA A 442 -38.99 -5.43 -24.33
C ALA A 442 -40.14 -5.34 -25.35
N LEU A 443 -41.25 -4.72 -24.98
CA LEU A 443 -42.41 -4.49 -25.85
C LEU A 443 -42.01 -3.81 -27.16
N LEU A 444 -41.24 -2.72 -27.09
CA LEU A 444 -40.79 -2.00 -28.28
C LEU A 444 -39.83 -2.84 -29.13
N ALA A 445 -38.99 -3.68 -28.52
CA ALA A 445 -38.12 -4.59 -29.25
C ALA A 445 -38.94 -5.66 -30.00
N ASP A 446 -39.96 -6.23 -29.37
CA ASP A 446 -40.83 -7.24 -29.95
C ASP A 446 -41.67 -6.67 -31.10
N ILE A 447 -42.25 -5.48 -30.93
CA ILE A 447 -42.95 -4.75 -32.00
C ILE A 447 -42.01 -4.52 -33.20
N ARG A 448 -40.76 -4.09 -32.98
CA ARG A 448 -39.79 -3.87 -34.08
C ARG A 448 -39.43 -5.15 -34.84
N ARG A 449 -39.49 -6.31 -34.16
CA ARG A 449 -39.21 -7.63 -34.75
C ARG A 449 -40.46 -8.31 -35.35
N GLY A 450 -41.64 -7.71 -35.21
CA GLY A 450 -42.91 -8.35 -35.58
C GLY A 450 -43.31 -9.50 -34.66
N ALA A 451 -42.74 -9.59 -33.46
CA ALA A 451 -43.03 -10.63 -32.47
C ALA A 451 -44.29 -10.29 -31.67
N TRP A 452 -45.46 -10.35 -32.32
CA TRP A 452 -46.71 -9.82 -31.79
C TRP A 452 -47.30 -10.64 -30.63
N TRP A 453 -47.02 -11.95 -30.54
CA TRP A 453 -47.50 -12.80 -29.46
C TRP A 453 -46.70 -12.60 -28.18
N SER A 454 -45.37 -12.45 -28.28
CA SER A 454 -44.50 -12.04 -27.17
C SER A 454 -44.86 -10.64 -26.66
N ALA A 455 -45.09 -9.70 -27.58
CA ALA A 455 -45.44 -8.31 -27.26
C ALA A 455 -46.75 -8.19 -26.44
N MET A 456 -47.72 -9.08 -26.66
CA MET A 456 -49.04 -9.05 -26.03
C MET A 456 -48.95 -9.06 -24.49
N THR A 457 -48.16 -9.98 -23.91
CA THR A 457 -48.05 -10.14 -22.47
C THR A 457 -47.45 -8.90 -21.79
N ALA A 458 -46.47 -8.26 -22.43
CA ALA A 458 -45.87 -7.03 -21.94
C ALA A 458 -46.87 -5.86 -22.00
N ALA A 459 -47.61 -5.72 -23.10
CA ALA A 459 -48.60 -4.65 -23.29
C ALA A 459 -49.80 -4.75 -22.33
N GLN A 460 -50.32 -5.95 -22.08
CA GLN A 460 -51.42 -6.18 -21.13
C GLN A 460 -51.00 -5.84 -19.70
N TRP A 461 -49.79 -6.26 -19.30
CA TRP A 461 -49.28 -5.93 -17.97
C TRP A 461 -49.07 -4.42 -17.81
N LEU A 462 -48.49 -3.75 -18.80
CA LEU A 462 -48.30 -2.30 -18.74
C LEU A 462 -49.64 -1.56 -18.62
N THR A 463 -50.66 -2.02 -19.35
CA THR A 463 -51.99 -1.42 -19.30
C THR A 463 -52.68 -1.61 -17.94
N THR A 464 -52.44 -2.74 -17.26
CA THR A 464 -53.12 -3.09 -16.00
C THR A 464 -52.36 -2.67 -14.75
N GLN A 465 -51.03 -2.67 -14.79
CA GLN A 465 -50.16 -2.49 -13.61
C GLN A 465 -49.35 -1.19 -13.63
N ALA A 466 -49.25 -0.53 -14.79
CA ALA A 466 -48.42 0.66 -14.98
C ALA A 466 -48.96 1.60 -16.07
N GLY A 467 -50.28 1.80 -16.11
CA GLY A 467 -50.98 2.46 -17.22
C GLY A 467 -50.61 3.94 -17.42
N ASP A 468 -50.07 4.58 -16.38
CA ASP A 468 -49.60 5.97 -16.37
C ASP A 468 -48.12 6.13 -16.75
N VAL A 469 -47.38 5.03 -16.91
CA VAL A 469 -45.97 5.06 -17.35
C VAL A 469 -45.93 5.18 -18.87
N VAL A 470 -45.43 6.33 -19.35
CA VAL A 470 -45.27 6.61 -20.78
C VAL A 470 -44.05 5.88 -21.36
N SER A 471 -44.10 5.64 -22.68
CA SER A 471 -42.98 5.06 -23.43
C SER A 471 -41.68 5.88 -23.24
N PRO A 472 -40.51 5.24 -23.14
CA PRO A 472 -39.21 5.90 -23.04
C PRO A 472 -38.76 6.59 -24.35
N GLU A 473 -39.47 6.41 -25.47
CA GLU A 473 -39.13 7.07 -26.74
C GLU A 473 -39.68 8.51 -26.80
N PRO A 474 -38.83 9.53 -26.99
CA PRO A 474 -39.24 10.94 -26.94
C PRO A 474 -40.06 11.41 -28.16
N ALA A 475 -40.08 10.63 -29.25
CA ALA A 475 -40.68 11.04 -30.52
C ALA A 475 -42.22 10.95 -30.58
N SER A 476 -42.84 10.19 -29.67
CA SER A 476 -44.30 10.18 -29.46
C SER A 476 -44.63 9.36 -28.21
N PRO A 477 -45.22 9.95 -27.14
CA PRO A 477 -45.59 9.21 -25.94
C PRO A 477 -46.83 8.35 -26.22
N TRP A 478 -46.62 7.15 -26.75
CA TRP A 478 -47.68 6.15 -26.89
C TRP A 478 -48.10 5.63 -25.51
N SER A 479 -49.42 5.49 -25.29
CA SER A 479 -49.94 4.78 -24.11
C SER A 479 -49.86 3.27 -24.31
N ALA A 480 -49.75 2.52 -23.21
CA ALA A 480 -49.75 1.05 -23.25
C ALA A 480 -51.02 0.50 -23.92
N ALA A 481 -52.18 1.13 -23.65
CA ALA A 481 -53.46 0.77 -24.27
C ALA A 481 -53.47 0.95 -25.79
N ALA A 482 -52.84 2.01 -26.32
CA ALA A 482 -52.76 2.22 -27.76
C ALA A 482 -51.89 1.14 -28.45
N ARG A 483 -50.78 0.74 -27.82
CA ARG A 483 -49.92 -0.34 -28.32
C ARG A 483 -50.59 -1.71 -28.22
N LEU A 484 -51.34 -1.96 -27.15
CA LEU A 484 -52.12 -3.20 -27.01
C LEU A 484 -53.08 -3.37 -28.20
N LYS A 485 -53.85 -2.33 -28.55
CA LYS A 485 -54.75 -2.36 -29.71
C LYS A 485 -54.01 -2.62 -31.03
N GLN A 486 -52.85 -2.00 -31.23
CA GLN A 486 -52.02 -2.23 -32.41
C GLN A 486 -51.59 -3.70 -32.53
N ILE A 487 -51.20 -4.32 -31.41
CA ILE A 487 -50.77 -5.72 -31.37
C ILE A 487 -51.94 -6.66 -31.70
N GLU A 488 -53.12 -6.43 -31.13
CA GLU A 488 -54.32 -7.22 -31.43
C GLU A 488 -54.73 -7.16 -32.92
N GLU A 489 -54.56 -6.00 -33.55
CA GLU A 489 -54.80 -5.82 -34.98
C GLU A 489 -53.77 -6.59 -35.83
N ALA A 490 -52.49 -6.53 -35.46
CA ALA A 490 -51.41 -7.25 -36.13
C ALA A 490 -51.57 -8.79 -36.02
N GLN A 491 -51.91 -9.30 -34.83
CA GLN A 491 -52.18 -10.73 -34.64
C GLN A 491 -53.35 -11.22 -35.52
N ARG A 492 -54.45 -10.47 -35.58
CA ARG A 492 -55.60 -10.79 -36.44
C ARG A 492 -55.22 -10.81 -37.93
N ALA A 493 -54.39 -9.87 -38.36
CA ALA A 493 -53.89 -9.81 -39.73
C ALA A 493 -53.00 -11.04 -40.06
N ALA A 494 -52.07 -11.39 -39.17
CA ALA A 494 -51.20 -12.56 -39.33
C ALA A 494 -51.98 -13.87 -39.41
N ILE A 495 -52.94 -14.12 -38.50
CA ILE A 495 -53.81 -15.31 -38.54
C ILE A 495 -54.58 -15.39 -39.87
N THR A 496 -55.08 -14.26 -40.36
CA THR A 496 -55.79 -14.20 -41.65
C THR A 496 -54.87 -14.54 -42.81
N ALA A 497 -53.60 -14.11 -42.77
CA ALA A 497 -52.61 -14.43 -43.79
C ALA A 497 -52.24 -15.92 -43.80
N VAL A 498 -52.08 -16.55 -42.63
CA VAL A 498 -51.84 -18.01 -42.51
C VAL A 498 -52.99 -18.80 -43.14
N ARG A 499 -54.24 -18.41 -42.89
CA ARG A 499 -55.42 -19.05 -43.50
C ARG A 499 -55.41 -18.94 -45.03
N ARG A 500 -54.93 -17.83 -45.59
CA ARG A 500 -54.77 -17.66 -47.05
C ARG A 500 -53.65 -18.54 -47.60
N ALA A 501 -52.51 -18.62 -46.90
CA ALA A 501 -51.39 -19.48 -47.29
C ALA A 501 -51.78 -20.96 -47.34
N ALA A 502 -52.63 -21.41 -46.41
CA ALA A 502 -53.13 -22.78 -46.38
C ALA A 502 -53.93 -23.19 -47.64
N ALA A 503 -54.54 -22.23 -48.34
CA ALA A 503 -55.28 -22.46 -49.58
C ALA A 503 -54.37 -22.60 -50.82
N LEU A 504 -53.07 -22.37 -50.70
CA LEU A 504 -52.10 -22.48 -51.80
C LEU A 504 -51.73 -23.95 -52.10
N PRO A 505 -51.25 -24.25 -53.33
CA PRO A 505 -50.62 -25.52 -53.67
C PRO A 505 -49.43 -25.84 -52.77
N ALA A 506 -49.13 -27.12 -52.56
CA ALA A 506 -48.13 -27.58 -51.58
C ALA A 506 -46.74 -26.94 -51.76
N GLU A 507 -46.28 -26.75 -53.00
CA GLU A 507 -44.98 -26.15 -53.30
C GLU A 507 -44.92 -24.65 -52.96
N SER A 508 -45.98 -23.88 -53.24
CA SER A 508 -46.05 -22.45 -52.92
C SER A 508 -46.47 -22.15 -51.48
N ARG A 509 -47.08 -23.14 -50.80
CA ARG A 509 -47.52 -23.02 -49.41
C ARG A 509 -46.33 -22.90 -48.45
N GLU A 510 -45.28 -23.70 -48.65
CA GLU A 510 -44.08 -23.65 -47.81
C GLU A 510 -43.39 -22.28 -47.92
N GLU A 511 -43.17 -21.79 -49.14
CA GLU A 511 -42.56 -20.48 -49.38
C GLU A 511 -43.39 -19.34 -48.78
N GLU A 512 -44.71 -19.37 -48.92
CA GLU A 512 -45.57 -18.35 -48.34
C GLU A 512 -45.57 -18.37 -46.80
N LEU A 513 -45.61 -19.55 -46.17
CA LEU A 513 -45.53 -19.67 -44.71
C LEU A 513 -44.18 -19.16 -44.18
N GLN A 514 -43.07 -19.42 -44.88
CA GLN A 514 -41.76 -18.89 -44.54
C GLN A 514 -41.68 -17.36 -44.66
N ARG A 515 -42.29 -16.78 -45.71
CA ARG A 515 -42.44 -15.32 -45.83
C ARG A 515 -43.24 -14.73 -44.66
N LEU A 516 -44.33 -15.38 -44.28
CA LEU A 516 -45.16 -14.93 -43.15
C LEU A 516 -44.41 -14.99 -41.82
N LEU A 517 -43.63 -16.05 -41.58
CA LEU A 517 -42.78 -16.18 -40.38
C LEU A 517 -41.61 -15.20 -40.37
N THR A 518 -41.15 -14.73 -41.53
CA THR A 518 -40.14 -13.65 -41.58
C THR A 518 -40.72 -12.33 -41.05
N ALA A 519 -41.99 -12.05 -41.33
CA ALA A 519 -42.68 -10.85 -40.86
C ALA A 519 -43.32 -11.01 -39.46
N ASN A 520 -43.67 -12.23 -39.07
CA ASN A 520 -44.36 -12.58 -37.83
C ASN A 520 -43.72 -13.86 -37.22
N PRO A 521 -42.49 -13.76 -36.68
CA PRO A 521 -41.69 -14.91 -36.30
C PRO A 521 -42.27 -15.78 -35.20
N ASP A 522 -43.15 -15.23 -34.36
CA ASP A 522 -43.75 -15.91 -33.21
C ASP A 522 -45.23 -16.29 -33.43
N CYS A 523 -45.72 -16.24 -34.68
CA CYS A 523 -47.09 -16.63 -34.99
C CYS A 523 -47.26 -18.16 -34.84
N PRO A 524 -47.98 -18.66 -33.82
CA PRO A 524 -48.05 -20.09 -33.54
C PRO A 524 -48.75 -20.85 -34.66
N GLU A 525 -49.79 -20.28 -35.27
CA GLU A 525 -50.52 -20.91 -36.37
C GLU A 525 -49.66 -21.08 -37.63
N ALA A 526 -48.74 -20.15 -37.90
CA ALA A 526 -47.82 -20.24 -39.03
C ALA A 526 -46.74 -21.32 -38.79
N ILE A 527 -46.21 -21.39 -37.56
CA ILE A 527 -45.24 -22.41 -37.13
C ILE A 527 -45.87 -23.81 -37.26
N ASP A 528 -47.06 -24.00 -36.71
CA ASP A 528 -47.78 -25.27 -36.75
C ASP A 528 -48.13 -25.70 -38.19
N ALA A 529 -48.45 -24.75 -39.06
CA ALA A 529 -48.74 -25.03 -40.46
C ALA A 529 -47.49 -25.48 -41.23
N LEU A 530 -46.32 -24.86 -40.98
CA LEU A 530 -45.05 -25.23 -41.62
C LEU A 530 -44.55 -26.59 -41.13
N ALA A 531 -44.70 -26.89 -39.84
CA ALA A 531 -44.28 -28.15 -39.23
C ALA A 531 -44.95 -29.39 -39.85
N ARG A 532 -46.14 -29.24 -40.45
CA ARG A 532 -46.89 -30.34 -41.11
C ARG A 532 -46.40 -30.67 -42.52
N ILE A 533 -45.45 -29.91 -43.08
CA ILE A 533 -44.90 -30.14 -44.43
C ILE A 533 -43.61 -30.97 -44.33
N PRO A 534 -43.50 -32.18 -44.92
CA PRO A 534 -42.27 -33.00 -44.83
C PRO A 534 -41.08 -32.37 -45.59
N LEU A 535 -39.85 -32.66 -45.15
CA LEU A 535 -38.61 -32.19 -45.81
C LEU A 535 -38.19 -33.10 -46.97
N ARG A 536 -37.56 -32.51 -47.99
CA ARG A 536 -36.91 -33.25 -49.09
C ARG A 536 -35.56 -33.84 -48.64
N PRO A 537 -35.12 -34.99 -49.19
CA PRO A 537 -33.80 -35.56 -48.86
C PRO A 537 -32.64 -34.74 -49.46
N PRO A 538 -31.42 -34.82 -48.88
CA PRO A 538 -30.22 -34.20 -49.45
C PRO A 538 -29.90 -34.68 -50.87
N GLU A 539 -29.44 -33.77 -51.75
CA GLU A 539 -29.17 -34.08 -53.16
C GLU A 539 -27.67 -34.34 -53.41
N SER A 540 -27.35 -35.19 -54.40
CA SER A 540 -25.97 -35.44 -54.90
C SER A 540 -24.94 -35.79 -53.81
N PRO A 541 -25.15 -36.84 -53.00
CA PRO A 541 -24.20 -37.25 -51.98
C PRO A 541 -22.96 -37.94 -52.61
N GLU A 542 -21.76 -37.55 -52.16
CA GLU A 542 -20.46 -38.02 -52.64
C GLU A 542 -19.56 -38.48 -51.48
N LEU A 543 -18.78 -39.54 -51.73
CA LEU A 543 -17.78 -40.08 -50.79
C LEU A 543 -16.39 -40.05 -51.42
N VAL A 544 -15.45 -39.36 -50.77
CA VAL A 544 -14.03 -39.34 -51.12
C VAL A 544 -13.23 -39.93 -49.97
N VAL A 545 -12.53 -41.02 -50.23
CA VAL A 545 -11.68 -41.68 -49.24
C VAL A 545 -10.26 -41.12 -49.32
N THR A 546 -9.71 -40.79 -48.16
CA THR A 546 -8.31 -40.38 -47.96
C THR A 546 -7.59 -41.41 -47.10
N GLU A 547 -6.26 -41.31 -46.97
CA GLU A 547 -5.45 -42.25 -46.16
C GLU A 547 -5.94 -42.38 -44.70
N ASP A 548 -6.55 -41.33 -44.14
CA ASP A 548 -6.91 -41.25 -42.73
C ASP A 548 -8.38 -40.90 -42.46
N ALA A 549 -9.25 -40.78 -43.49
CA ALA A 549 -10.67 -40.49 -43.29
C ALA A 549 -11.53 -40.71 -44.53
N ALA A 550 -12.83 -40.89 -44.30
CA ALA A 550 -13.89 -40.69 -45.29
C ALA A 550 -14.34 -39.22 -45.28
N GLN A 551 -14.37 -38.57 -46.45
CA GLN A 551 -14.94 -37.24 -46.63
C GLN A 551 -16.25 -37.37 -47.39
N LEU A 552 -17.33 -36.98 -46.73
CA LEU A 552 -18.70 -37.02 -47.24
C LEU A 552 -19.15 -35.61 -47.61
N SER A 553 -19.79 -35.44 -48.75
CA SER A 553 -20.40 -34.16 -49.15
C SER A 553 -21.74 -34.34 -49.85
N TRP A 554 -22.61 -33.34 -49.79
CA TRP A 554 -23.92 -33.30 -50.47
C TRP A 554 -24.32 -31.85 -50.79
N ARG A 555 -25.46 -31.65 -51.46
CA ARG A 555 -26.05 -30.32 -51.71
C ARG A 555 -27.11 -29.96 -50.65
N PRO A 556 -27.25 -28.66 -50.31
CA PRO A 556 -28.27 -28.23 -49.36
C PRO A 556 -29.69 -28.56 -49.82
N VAL A 557 -30.58 -28.89 -48.88
CA VAL A 557 -32.00 -29.10 -49.17
C VAL A 557 -32.66 -27.80 -49.62
N ARG A 558 -33.27 -27.80 -50.82
CA ARG A 558 -33.99 -26.63 -51.33
C ARG A 558 -35.24 -26.36 -50.49
N GLY A 559 -35.46 -25.10 -50.14
CA GLY A 559 -36.61 -24.67 -49.34
C GLY A 559 -36.50 -24.95 -47.83
N ALA A 560 -35.39 -25.53 -47.36
CA ALA A 560 -35.14 -25.68 -45.93
C ALA A 560 -34.66 -24.36 -45.31
N SER A 561 -34.90 -24.17 -44.01
CA SER A 561 -34.37 -23.01 -43.31
C SER A 561 -32.83 -23.02 -43.25
N PRO A 562 -32.19 -21.88 -42.99
CA PRO A 562 -30.75 -21.82 -42.72
C PRO A 562 -30.30 -22.68 -41.53
N ASP A 563 -31.24 -23.11 -40.68
CA ASP A 563 -31.00 -23.89 -39.48
C ASP A 563 -31.07 -25.40 -39.69
N VAL A 564 -31.25 -25.87 -40.93
CA VAL A 564 -31.25 -27.30 -41.26
C VAL A 564 -29.99 -28.00 -40.73
N VAL A 565 -30.21 -29.14 -40.07
CA VAL A 565 -29.18 -30.02 -39.50
C VAL A 565 -29.22 -31.35 -40.23
N TYR A 566 -28.09 -31.76 -40.78
CA TYR A 566 -27.88 -33.06 -41.38
C TYR A 566 -27.38 -34.06 -40.35
N HIS A 567 -28.01 -35.22 -40.28
CA HIS A 567 -27.58 -36.37 -39.49
C HIS A 567 -26.91 -37.39 -40.40
N VAL A 568 -25.67 -37.74 -40.10
CA VAL A 568 -24.89 -38.72 -40.87
C VAL A 568 -24.72 -39.99 -40.05
N GLN A 569 -25.04 -41.13 -40.64
CA GLN A 569 -24.89 -42.44 -40.03
C GLN A 569 -23.90 -43.30 -40.82
N ARG A 570 -23.20 -44.16 -40.10
CA ARG A 570 -22.22 -45.12 -40.60
C ARG A 570 -22.75 -46.52 -40.36
N HIS A 571 -22.76 -47.34 -41.41
CA HIS A 571 -23.03 -48.77 -41.36
C HIS A 571 -21.69 -49.51 -41.46
N VAL A 572 -21.31 -50.24 -40.43
CA VAL A 572 -20.04 -50.97 -40.33
C VAL A 572 -20.30 -52.47 -40.48
N GLU A 573 -19.64 -53.08 -41.45
CA GLU A 573 -19.63 -54.53 -41.64
C GLU A 573 -18.30 -55.13 -41.18
N TRP A 574 -18.37 -56.02 -40.21
CA TRP A 574 -17.24 -56.80 -39.72
C TRP A 574 -17.10 -58.11 -40.51
N PRO A 575 -15.90 -58.71 -40.59
CA PRO A 575 -15.72 -60.02 -41.22
C PRO A 575 -16.55 -61.15 -40.58
N GLU A 576 -16.79 -61.09 -39.26
CA GLU A 576 -17.38 -62.19 -38.47
C GLU A 576 -18.72 -61.84 -37.77
N HIS A 577 -19.26 -60.61 -37.95
CA HIS A 577 -20.46 -60.14 -37.23
C HIS A 577 -21.48 -59.43 -38.12
N LEU A 578 -22.71 -59.27 -37.59
CA LEU A 578 -23.81 -58.51 -38.20
C LEU A 578 -23.46 -57.01 -38.30
N ALA A 579 -24.01 -56.33 -39.31
CA ALA A 579 -23.76 -54.92 -39.57
C ALA A 579 -24.24 -54.02 -38.40
N GLU A 580 -23.36 -53.12 -37.95
CA GLU A 580 -23.66 -52.15 -36.89
C GLU A 580 -23.95 -50.78 -37.49
N VAL A 581 -24.88 -50.02 -36.91
CA VAL A 581 -25.18 -48.65 -37.33
C VAL A 581 -24.77 -47.67 -36.23
N THR A 582 -23.81 -46.79 -36.53
CA THR A 582 -23.27 -45.79 -35.62
C THR A 582 -23.53 -44.38 -36.16
N SER A 583 -23.89 -43.43 -35.30
CA SER A 583 -23.98 -42.02 -35.69
C SER A 583 -22.59 -41.43 -35.89
N VAL A 584 -22.31 -40.83 -37.05
CA VAL A 584 -21.07 -40.05 -37.30
C VAL A 584 -21.19 -38.66 -36.70
N GLY A 585 -22.38 -38.05 -36.77
CA GLY A 585 -22.62 -36.74 -36.18
C GLY A 585 -23.82 -36.01 -36.78
N ARG A 586 -24.11 -34.83 -36.20
CA ARG A 586 -25.10 -33.87 -36.68
C ARG A 586 -24.39 -32.57 -37.07
N THR A 587 -24.68 -32.00 -38.23
CA THR A 587 -24.00 -30.80 -38.74
C THR A 587 -24.93 -29.88 -39.52
N LYS A 588 -24.71 -28.57 -39.49
CA LYS A 588 -25.38 -27.62 -40.42
C LYS A 588 -24.63 -27.48 -41.76
N SER A 589 -23.40 -28.00 -41.82
CA SER A 589 -22.59 -28.04 -43.05
C SER A 589 -23.08 -29.13 -44.00
N THR A 590 -22.82 -28.98 -45.29
CA THR A 590 -23.08 -30.02 -46.30
C THR A 590 -21.85 -30.90 -46.58
N ARG A 591 -20.93 -30.97 -45.61
CA ARG A 591 -19.74 -31.82 -45.65
C ARG A 591 -19.41 -32.34 -44.25
N VAL A 592 -19.03 -33.62 -44.16
CA VAL A 592 -18.58 -34.29 -42.93
C VAL A 592 -17.32 -35.09 -43.21
N ARG A 593 -16.41 -35.14 -42.23
CA ARG A 593 -15.24 -36.01 -42.25
C ARG A 593 -15.38 -37.07 -41.15
N ASP A 594 -15.30 -38.34 -41.52
CA ASP A 594 -15.26 -39.46 -40.57
C ASP A 594 -13.87 -40.09 -40.53
N ALA A 595 -13.13 -39.81 -39.47
CA ALA A 595 -11.83 -40.41 -39.17
C ALA A 595 -11.94 -41.60 -38.18
N CYS A 596 -13.15 -41.95 -37.74
CA CYS A 596 -13.39 -42.91 -36.65
C CYS A 596 -13.88 -44.28 -37.15
N ALA A 597 -13.93 -44.51 -38.46
CA ALA A 597 -14.25 -45.82 -39.02
C ALA A 597 -13.20 -46.86 -38.56
N PRO A 598 -13.60 -47.99 -37.95
CA PRO A 598 -12.66 -49.00 -37.43
C PRO A 598 -11.81 -49.65 -38.53
N GLY A 599 -10.51 -49.82 -38.29
CA GLY A 599 -9.62 -50.52 -39.23
C GLY A 599 -10.00 -52.00 -39.43
N GLY A 600 -9.88 -52.49 -40.66
CA GLY A 600 -10.20 -53.88 -41.04
C GLY A 600 -11.67 -54.15 -41.31
N THR A 601 -12.50 -53.10 -41.44
CA THR A 601 -13.95 -53.22 -41.69
C THR A 601 -14.36 -52.67 -43.07
N VAL A 602 -15.54 -53.04 -43.54
CA VAL A 602 -16.19 -52.42 -44.70
C VAL A 602 -17.27 -51.46 -44.23
N VAL A 603 -17.30 -50.24 -44.75
CA VAL A 603 -18.19 -49.17 -44.26
C VAL A 603 -19.02 -48.54 -45.37
N ARG A 604 -20.31 -48.26 -45.09
CA ARG A 604 -21.25 -47.47 -45.91
C ARG A 604 -21.84 -46.31 -45.09
N TYR A 605 -22.21 -45.21 -45.73
CA TYR A 605 -22.77 -44.03 -45.05
C TYR A 605 -24.15 -43.63 -45.57
N THR A 606 -24.98 -43.05 -44.69
CA THR A 606 -26.26 -42.43 -45.03
C THR A 606 -26.36 -41.02 -44.45
N VAL A 607 -27.15 -40.14 -45.08
CA VAL A 607 -27.41 -38.77 -44.61
C VAL A 607 -28.91 -38.44 -44.63
N THR A 608 -29.37 -37.74 -43.59
CA THR A 608 -30.76 -37.31 -43.38
C THR A 608 -30.79 -35.83 -43.01
N ALA A 609 -31.70 -35.02 -43.55
CA ALA A 609 -31.88 -33.62 -43.17
C ALA A 609 -32.99 -33.44 -42.14
N ALA A 610 -32.80 -32.51 -41.19
CA ALA A 610 -33.78 -32.14 -40.17
C ALA A 610 -33.86 -30.62 -40.01
N ASP A 611 -35.06 -30.05 -39.92
CA ASP A 611 -35.32 -28.60 -39.76
C ASP A 611 -36.43 -28.45 -38.71
N GLY A 612 -36.05 -28.15 -37.46
CA GLY A 612 -36.93 -28.30 -36.30
C GLY A 612 -37.40 -29.75 -36.14
N ASP A 613 -38.72 -29.95 -36.06
CA ASP A 613 -39.36 -31.28 -35.97
C ASP A 613 -39.52 -31.98 -37.32
N ARG A 614 -39.20 -31.30 -38.42
CA ARG A 614 -39.30 -31.86 -39.77
C ARG A 614 -38.06 -32.70 -40.07
N VAL A 615 -38.23 -33.89 -40.66
CA VAL A 615 -37.12 -34.79 -41.05
C VAL A 615 -37.34 -35.31 -42.47
N SER A 616 -36.26 -35.46 -43.25
CA SER A 616 -36.29 -36.05 -44.60
C SER A 616 -36.14 -37.59 -44.58
N PRO A 617 -36.38 -38.29 -45.71
CA PRO A 617 -35.84 -39.64 -45.90
C PRO A 617 -34.30 -39.66 -45.87
N SER A 618 -33.71 -40.81 -45.50
CA SER A 618 -32.25 -41.03 -45.55
C SER A 618 -31.77 -41.39 -46.97
N VAL A 619 -30.60 -40.91 -47.37
CA VAL A 619 -29.96 -41.23 -48.67
C VAL A 619 -28.54 -41.77 -48.47
N ASP A 620 -28.15 -42.76 -49.28
CA ASP A 620 -26.80 -43.34 -49.28
C ASP A 620 -25.74 -42.38 -49.84
N VAL A 621 -24.55 -42.38 -49.23
CA VAL A 621 -23.41 -41.55 -49.65
C VAL A 621 -22.32 -42.44 -50.27
N GLY A 622 -22.34 -42.57 -51.59
CA GLY A 622 -21.33 -43.31 -52.36
C GLY A 622 -21.34 -44.83 -52.17
N SER A 623 -20.23 -45.48 -52.53
CA SER A 623 -20.01 -46.93 -52.43
C SER A 623 -19.29 -47.34 -51.14
N SER A 624 -19.33 -48.62 -50.78
CA SER A 624 -18.66 -49.14 -49.58
C SER A 624 -17.13 -49.00 -49.62
N TRP A 625 -16.50 -48.78 -48.46
CA TRP A 625 -15.05 -48.58 -48.30
C TRP A 625 -14.43 -49.61 -47.34
N PHE A 626 -13.35 -50.30 -47.73
CA PHE A 626 -12.54 -51.13 -46.83
C PHE A 626 -11.49 -50.28 -46.11
N VAL A 627 -11.60 -50.19 -44.79
CA VAL A 627 -10.85 -49.23 -43.97
C VAL A 627 -9.49 -49.79 -43.57
N THR A 628 -8.41 -49.23 -44.08
CA THR A 628 -7.05 -49.44 -43.58
C THR A 628 -6.62 -48.23 -42.76
N ARG A 629 -6.24 -48.44 -41.49
CA ARG A 629 -5.72 -47.36 -40.62
C ARG A 629 -4.24 -47.57 -40.41
N ASP A 630 -3.45 -46.51 -40.33
CA ASP A 630 -2.06 -46.62 -39.86
C ASP A 630 -1.98 -46.17 -38.40
N VAL A 631 -0.88 -46.48 -37.72
CA VAL A 631 -0.61 -45.92 -36.40
C VAL A 631 -0.54 -44.39 -36.51
N LEU A 632 -1.26 -43.66 -35.66
CA LEU A 632 -1.25 -42.20 -35.68
C LEU A 632 0.07 -41.64 -35.16
N LEU A 633 0.56 -42.21 -34.06
CA LEU A 633 1.75 -41.77 -33.36
C LEU A 633 2.39 -42.94 -32.62
N VAL A 634 3.72 -42.94 -32.59
CA VAL A 634 4.52 -43.82 -31.75
C VAL A 634 5.31 -42.93 -30.80
N HIS A 635 5.14 -43.15 -29.51
CA HIS A 635 5.99 -42.56 -28.47
C HIS A 635 7.03 -43.59 -28.06
N ALA A 636 8.29 -43.18 -28.06
CA ALA A 636 9.35 -43.92 -27.40
C ALA A 636 9.71 -43.19 -26.10
N THR A 637 9.83 -43.91 -25.00
CA THR A 637 10.29 -43.39 -23.71
C THR A 637 11.38 -44.29 -23.14
N ALA A 638 12.41 -43.69 -22.55
CA ALA A 638 13.37 -44.45 -21.75
C ALA A 638 12.69 -44.84 -20.43
N VAL A 639 12.72 -46.13 -20.09
CA VAL A 639 12.09 -46.67 -18.87
C VAL A 639 13.13 -47.45 -18.07
N GLY A 640 13.24 -47.12 -16.79
CA GLY A 640 14.29 -47.66 -15.94
C GLY A 640 15.68 -47.23 -16.39
N ARG A 641 16.70 -48.06 -16.10
CA ARG A 641 18.11 -47.72 -16.39
C ARG A 641 18.59 -48.18 -17.77
N ARG A 642 17.88 -49.06 -18.49
CA ARG A 642 18.35 -49.71 -19.74
C ARG A 642 17.22 -50.23 -20.66
N ALA A 643 16.07 -49.58 -20.73
CA ALA A 643 15.00 -50.03 -21.63
C ALA A 643 14.33 -48.88 -22.36
N VAL A 644 13.80 -49.18 -23.55
CA VAL A 644 12.90 -48.29 -24.29
C VAL A 644 11.51 -48.89 -24.30
N GLN A 645 10.52 -48.12 -23.89
CA GLN A 645 9.11 -48.46 -24.03
C GLN A 645 8.55 -47.71 -25.23
N LEU A 646 7.95 -48.44 -26.16
CA LEU A 646 7.15 -47.89 -27.25
C LEU A 646 5.69 -47.94 -26.89
N GLU A 647 4.97 -46.87 -27.16
CA GLU A 647 3.52 -46.76 -26.97
C GLU A 647 2.84 -46.18 -28.19
N TRP A 648 1.67 -46.71 -28.51
CA TRP A 648 0.79 -46.18 -29.54
C TRP A 648 -0.68 -46.45 -29.17
N PRO A 649 -1.63 -45.60 -29.61
CA PRO A 649 -3.03 -45.79 -29.23
C PRO A 649 -3.65 -46.97 -30.02
N PRO A 650 -4.25 -47.97 -29.34
CA PRO A 650 -4.79 -49.16 -30.00
C PRO A 650 -6.24 -49.03 -30.50
N GLU A 651 -6.95 -47.97 -30.08
CA GLU A 651 -8.43 -47.88 -30.10
C GLU A 651 -9.05 -47.92 -31.51
N TYR A 652 -8.30 -47.52 -32.54
CA TYR A 652 -8.77 -47.47 -33.94
C TYR A 652 -8.13 -48.55 -34.83
N LEU A 653 -7.25 -49.39 -34.28
CA LEU A 653 -6.49 -50.36 -35.07
C LEU A 653 -7.33 -51.57 -35.49
N GLY A 654 -8.44 -51.84 -34.79
CA GLY A 654 -9.32 -52.98 -35.08
C GLY A 654 -8.59 -54.31 -34.99
N ALA A 655 -8.79 -55.19 -35.98
CA ALA A 655 -8.20 -56.54 -36.04
C ALA A 655 -6.79 -56.60 -36.65
N ALA A 656 -6.02 -55.50 -36.61
CA ALA A 656 -4.68 -55.44 -37.20
C ALA A 656 -3.64 -56.26 -36.42
N GLU A 657 -2.72 -56.91 -37.13
CA GLU A 657 -1.46 -57.41 -36.55
C GLU A 657 -0.45 -56.26 -36.47
N VAL A 658 0.12 -56.00 -35.28
CA VAL A 658 1.13 -54.95 -35.07
C VAL A 658 2.53 -55.51 -35.24
N LEU A 659 3.39 -54.78 -35.96
CA LEU A 659 4.79 -55.11 -36.19
C LEU A 659 5.69 -53.96 -35.75
N VAL A 660 6.71 -54.25 -34.94
CA VAL A 660 7.72 -53.27 -34.52
C VAL A 660 9.04 -53.61 -35.19
N GLU A 661 9.65 -52.64 -35.85
CA GLU A 661 10.96 -52.76 -36.47
C GLU A 661 11.95 -51.83 -35.78
N ARG A 662 13.17 -52.30 -35.47
CA ARG A 662 14.23 -51.52 -34.84
C ARG A 662 15.48 -51.49 -35.72
N ARG A 663 16.10 -50.31 -35.85
CA ARG A 663 17.41 -50.09 -36.46
C ARG A 663 18.24 -49.09 -35.64
N LEU A 664 19.56 -49.07 -35.85
CA LEU A 664 20.40 -47.99 -35.33
C LEU A 664 20.06 -46.70 -36.08
N ASP A 665 20.03 -45.58 -35.37
CA ASP A 665 19.82 -44.29 -36.03
C ASP A 665 21.09 -43.88 -36.81
N ALA A 666 20.88 -43.31 -37.99
CA ALA A 666 21.92 -43.15 -39.02
C ALA A 666 23.08 -42.23 -38.60
N GLU A 667 22.88 -41.38 -37.59
CA GLU A 667 23.93 -40.50 -37.04
C GLU A 667 24.92 -41.25 -36.12
N THR A 668 24.56 -42.43 -35.62
CA THR A 668 25.36 -43.19 -34.65
C THR A 668 26.14 -44.36 -35.25
N ASP A 669 25.62 -45.07 -36.25
CA ASP A 669 26.38 -46.09 -36.99
C ASP A 669 25.62 -46.59 -38.24
N GLY A 670 26.06 -46.18 -39.44
CA GLY A 670 25.94 -46.86 -40.75
C GLY A 670 24.70 -47.67 -41.19
N GLY A 671 23.52 -47.56 -40.55
CA GLY A 671 22.32 -48.30 -40.94
C GLY A 671 22.41 -49.82 -40.70
N GLY A 672 22.58 -50.24 -39.44
CA GLY A 672 22.58 -51.65 -39.04
C GLY A 672 21.29 -52.43 -39.38
N PRO A 673 21.30 -53.78 -39.24
CA PRO A 673 20.21 -54.65 -39.66
C PRO A 673 18.89 -54.37 -38.93
N VAL A 674 17.78 -54.41 -39.67
CA VAL A 674 16.43 -54.24 -39.11
C VAL A 674 16.04 -55.48 -38.31
N LYS A 675 15.84 -55.33 -37.00
CA LYS A 675 15.25 -56.35 -36.13
C LYS A 675 13.73 -56.17 -36.09
N ARG A 676 12.96 -57.26 -36.17
CA ARG A 676 11.49 -57.23 -36.16
C ARG A 676 10.93 -57.95 -34.95
N PHE A 677 9.90 -57.37 -34.35
CA PHE A 677 9.25 -57.86 -33.15
C PHE A 677 7.73 -57.85 -33.34
N ARG A 678 7.07 -58.82 -32.70
CA ARG A 678 5.60 -58.89 -32.59
C ARG A 678 5.20 -58.61 -31.15
N PRO A 679 4.65 -57.43 -30.84
CA PRO A 679 4.18 -57.12 -29.50
C PRO A 679 3.05 -58.05 -29.09
N ALA A 680 3.08 -58.55 -27.85
CA ALA A 680 1.96 -59.30 -27.28
C ALA A 680 0.78 -58.37 -26.90
N ALA A 681 1.06 -57.11 -26.61
CA ALA A 681 0.06 -56.09 -26.27
C ALA A 681 -0.25 -55.21 -27.48
N ALA A 682 -1.53 -54.86 -27.68
CA ALA A 682 -2.00 -54.12 -28.85
C ALA A 682 -1.50 -52.67 -28.97
N GLY A 683 -0.97 -52.07 -27.88
CA GLY A 683 -0.59 -50.65 -27.81
C GLY A 683 0.79 -50.36 -27.21
N ARG A 684 1.57 -51.39 -26.85
CA ARG A 684 2.85 -51.20 -26.14
C ARG A 684 3.87 -52.28 -26.48
N TYR A 685 5.13 -51.89 -26.54
CA TYR A 685 6.27 -52.81 -26.66
C TYR A 685 7.44 -52.34 -25.78
N PHE A 686 8.19 -53.28 -25.20
CA PHE A 686 9.37 -53.01 -24.38
C PHE A 686 10.61 -53.59 -25.04
N ASP A 687 11.65 -52.78 -25.17
CA ASP A 687 12.96 -53.16 -25.65
C ASP A 687 14.01 -53.01 -24.54
N GLU A 688 14.36 -54.14 -23.92
CA GLU A 688 15.38 -54.22 -22.85
C GLU A 688 16.79 -54.46 -23.40
N THR A 689 16.94 -54.55 -24.73
CA THR A 689 18.21 -54.91 -25.39
C THR A 689 18.97 -53.70 -25.92
N VAL A 690 18.71 -52.52 -25.35
CA VAL A 690 19.29 -51.23 -25.74
C VAL A 690 20.56 -50.93 -24.96
N GLU A 691 21.55 -50.35 -25.64
CA GLU A 691 22.79 -49.88 -25.02
C GLU A 691 22.69 -48.40 -24.61
N LEU A 692 23.37 -48.03 -23.53
CA LEU A 692 23.39 -46.66 -23.02
C LEU A 692 24.16 -45.74 -23.97
N GLY A 693 23.59 -44.59 -24.29
CA GLY A 693 24.18 -43.59 -25.19
C GLY A 693 24.01 -43.89 -26.68
N VAL A 694 23.39 -45.01 -27.06
CA VAL A 694 23.13 -45.36 -28.46
C VAL A 694 21.71 -44.94 -28.87
N ALA A 695 21.58 -44.28 -30.02
CA ALA A 695 20.30 -43.88 -30.58
C ALA A 695 19.69 -45.01 -31.43
N TYR A 696 18.48 -45.43 -31.08
CA TYR A 696 17.71 -46.43 -31.83
C TYR A 696 16.49 -45.79 -32.50
N ARG A 697 16.23 -46.19 -33.74
CA ARG A 697 15.03 -45.82 -34.49
C ARG A 697 14.09 -47.01 -34.58
N TYR A 698 12.87 -46.81 -34.10
CA TYR A 698 11.78 -47.78 -34.11
C TYR A 698 10.74 -47.40 -35.16
N ARG A 699 10.17 -48.36 -35.87
CA ARG A 699 9.03 -48.21 -36.78
C ARG A 699 7.91 -49.17 -36.39
N VAL A 700 6.71 -48.67 -36.15
CA VAL A 700 5.52 -49.49 -35.86
C VAL A 700 4.58 -49.45 -37.07
N CYS A 701 4.30 -50.59 -37.67
CA CYS A 701 3.37 -50.73 -38.80
C CYS A 701 2.29 -51.78 -38.54
N LEU A 702 1.20 -51.73 -39.29
CA LEU A 702 0.04 -52.60 -39.13
C LEU A 702 -0.15 -53.50 -40.35
N ALA A 703 -0.73 -54.67 -40.14
CA ALA A 703 -1.15 -55.57 -41.21
C ALA A 703 -2.64 -55.95 -41.05
N TYR A 704 -3.45 -55.63 -42.05
CA TYR A 704 -4.88 -55.95 -42.11
C TYR A 704 -5.14 -57.13 -43.05
N ARG A 705 -6.09 -57.98 -42.70
CA ARG A 705 -6.60 -59.06 -43.57
C ARG A 705 -8.01 -58.73 -44.03
N ASP A 706 -8.25 -58.78 -45.33
CA ASP A 706 -9.61 -58.68 -45.89
C ASP A 706 -10.36 -60.02 -45.78
N ARG A 707 -11.64 -60.05 -46.20
CA ARG A 707 -12.49 -61.27 -46.18
C ARG A 707 -11.97 -62.40 -47.10
N VAL A 708 -11.06 -62.10 -48.03
CA VAL A 708 -10.46 -63.06 -48.97
C VAL A 708 -9.08 -63.53 -48.49
N GLY A 709 -8.59 -62.99 -47.37
CA GLY A 709 -7.31 -63.33 -46.75
C GLY A 709 -6.12 -62.50 -47.23
N THR A 710 -6.33 -61.49 -48.08
CA THR A 710 -5.28 -60.60 -48.59
C THR A 710 -4.74 -59.74 -47.47
N VAL A 711 -3.41 -59.70 -47.29
CA VAL A 711 -2.75 -58.90 -46.26
C VAL A 711 -2.34 -57.54 -46.84
N THR A 712 -2.86 -56.45 -46.28
CA THR A 712 -2.43 -55.08 -46.60
C THR A 712 -1.61 -54.50 -45.43
N ARG A 713 -0.37 -54.09 -45.70
CA ARG A 713 0.50 -53.45 -44.70
C ARG A 713 0.49 -51.94 -44.83
N THR A 714 0.46 -51.25 -43.69
CA THR A 714 0.60 -49.79 -43.65
C THR A 714 2.08 -49.36 -43.65
N ALA A 715 2.32 -48.08 -43.92
CA ALA A 715 3.67 -47.51 -43.99
C ALA A 715 4.35 -47.49 -42.61
N GLY A 716 3.57 -47.31 -41.54
CA GLY A 716 4.01 -47.25 -40.15
C GLY A 716 4.53 -45.87 -39.73
N ARG A 717 4.74 -45.71 -38.42
CA ARG A 717 5.30 -44.50 -37.80
C ARG A 717 6.62 -44.78 -37.10
N GLU A 718 7.50 -43.79 -37.13
CA GLU A 718 8.83 -43.90 -36.55
C GLU A 718 8.99 -43.08 -35.26
N ALA A 719 9.85 -43.55 -34.36
CA ALA A 719 10.33 -42.82 -33.19
C ALA A 719 11.82 -43.11 -32.98
N VAL A 720 12.58 -42.11 -32.51
CA VAL A 720 14.01 -42.25 -32.17
C VAL A 720 14.17 -42.08 -30.66
N MET A 721 15.03 -42.91 -30.05
CA MET A 721 15.29 -42.86 -28.60
C MET A 721 16.74 -43.20 -28.27
N THR A 722 17.31 -42.45 -27.34
CA THR A 722 18.62 -42.67 -26.73
C THR A 722 18.45 -42.78 -25.21
N VAL A 723 18.96 -43.86 -24.61
CA VAL A 723 18.92 -44.02 -23.14
C VAL A 723 20.21 -43.49 -22.54
N HIS A 724 20.12 -42.44 -21.72
CA HIS A 724 21.28 -41.84 -21.05
C HIS A 724 21.54 -42.48 -19.67
N PRO A 725 22.80 -42.51 -19.19
CA PRO A 725 23.07 -42.85 -17.80
C PRO A 725 22.48 -41.80 -16.85
N ALA A 726 21.98 -42.23 -15.70
CA ALA A 726 21.45 -41.32 -14.69
C ALA A 726 22.56 -40.38 -14.15
N PRO A 727 22.33 -39.07 -14.06
CA PRO A 727 23.33 -38.14 -13.53
C PRO A 727 23.52 -38.36 -12.02
N GLU A 728 24.77 -38.29 -11.55
CA GLU A 728 25.09 -38.36 -10.12
C GLU A 728 25.38 -36.98 -9.53
N PRO A 729 24.87 -36.65 -8.32
CA PRO A 729 25.08 -35.34 -7.72
C PRO A 729 26.53 -35.15 -7.25
N VAL A 730 27.10 -33.98 -7.55
CA VAL A 730 28.35 -33.51 -6.93
C VAL A 730 28.16 -33.41 -5.42
N ARG A 731 29.06 -34.02 -4.64
CA ARG A 731 28.89 -34.16 -3.18
C ARG A 731 29.48 -33.01 -2.37
N GLU A 732 30.46 -32.31 -2.91
CA GLU A 732 31.17 -31.25 -2.21
C GLU A 732 31.54 -30.11 -3.17
N LEU A 733 31.48 -28.88 -2.68
CA LEU A 733 31.94 -27.68 -3.37
C LEU A 733 33.03 -27.00 -2.55
N ARG A 734 34.09 -26.55 -3.23
CA ARG A 734 35.17 -25.74 -2.66
C ARG A 734 35.19 -24.39 -3.37
N VAL A 735 35.00 -23.31 -2.62
CA VAL A 735 34.87 -21.95 -3.17
C VAL A 735 35.92 -21.01 -2.56
N VAL A 736 36.65 -20.30 -3.41
CA VAL A 736 37.70 -19.34 -3.01
C VAL A 736 37.56 -18.06 -3.83
N THR A 737 37.55 -16.89 -3.18
CA THR A 737 37.64 -15.59 -3.87
C THR A 737 39.07 -15.08 -3.80
N GLY A 738 39.68 -14.84 -4.95
CA GLY A 738 41.02 -14.25 -5.07
C GLY A 738 41.04 -12.76 -4.73
N GLY A 739 42.24 -12.21 -4.56
CA GLY A 739 42.43 -10.77 -4.30
C GLY A 739 41.98 -9.85 -5.46
N ASP A 740 41.76 -10.42 -6.64
CA ASP A 740 41.20 -9.75 -7.83
C ASP A 740 39.66 -9.75 -7.86
N GLY A 741 39.01 -10.30 -6.82
CA GLY A 741 37.55 -10.37 -6.71
C GLY A 741 36.90 -11.52 -7.49
N ARG A 742 37.70 -12.35 -8.19
CA ARG A 742 37.20 -13.53 -8.91
C ARG A 742 36.97 -14.69 -7.97
N THR A 743 35.84 -15.38 -8.11
CA THR A 743 35.50 -16.53 -7.28
C THR A 743 35.67 -17.82 -8.07
N VAL A 744 36.56 -18.71 -7.63
CA VAL A 744 36.76 -20.04 -8.22
C VAL A 744 35.96 -21.06 -7.43
N ILE A 745 35.13 -21.83 -8.14
CA ILE A 745 34.31 -22.93 -7.60
C ILE A 745 34.89 -24.22 -8.16
N SER A 746 35.34 -25.12 -7.28
CA SER A 746 35.91 -26.41 -7.65
C SER A 746 35.16 -27.58 -7.00
N TYR A 747 35.18 -28.73 -7.66
CA TYR A 747 34.44 -29.93 -7.28
C TYR A 747 35.03 -31.18 -7.94
N ASP A 748 34.68 -32.35 -7.40
CA ASP A 748 35.08 -33.63 -8.00
C ASP A 748 34.10 -34.01 -9.11
N SER A 749 34.61 -34.39 -10.28
CA SER A 749 33.77 -34.74 -11.43
C SER A 749 32.93 -35.99 -11.15
N PRO A 750 31.61 -35.96 -11.40
CA PRO A 750 30.77 -37.15 -11.30
C PRO A 750 31.11 -38.15 -12.43
N PRO A 751 30.86 -39.46 -12.23
CA PRO A 751 31.18 -40.50 -13.22
C PRO A 751 30.36 -40.41 -14.52
N ALA A 752 29.23 -39.69 -14.50
CA ALA A 752 28.38 -39.46 -15.67
C ALA A 752 27.65 -38.11 -15.57
N GLY A 753 27.55 -37.43 -16.71
CA GLY A 753 26.93 -36.11 -16.86
C GLY A 753 27.92 -34.96 -16.72
N THR A 754 27.51 -33.76 -17.16
CA THR A 754 28.33 -32.55 -17.05
C THR A 754 27.87 -31.68 -15.90
N VAL A 755 28.81 -31.09 -15.15
CA VAL A 755 28.49 -30.23 -14.01
C VAL A 755 28.29 -28.79 -14.44
N ARG A 756 27.16 -28.22 -14.05
CA ARG A 756 26.85 -26.79 -14.14
C ARG A 756 26.75 -26.19 -12.75
N VAL A 757 27.33 -25.01 -12.57
CA VAL A 757 27.24 -24.26 -11.31
C VAL A 757 26.26 -23.12 -11.48
N TYR A 758 25.35 -22.98 -10.51
CA TYR A 758 24.39 -21.89 -10.42
C TYR A 758 24.61 -21.08 -9.15
N ALA A 759 24.36 -19.78 -9.21
CA ALA A 759 24.54 -18.85 -8.09
C ALA A 759 23.27 -18.06 -7.79
N THR A 760 23.00 -17.84 -6.51
CA THR A 760 21.94 -16.93 -6.00
C THR A 760 22.55 -15.96 -4.99
N ALA A 761 21.98 -14.75 -4.93
CA ALA A 761 22.33 -13.80 -3.88
C ALA A 761 21.72 -14.24 -2.54
N GLY A 762 22.47 -14.07 -1.44
CA GLY A 762 22.05 -14.39 -0.09
C GLY A 762 22.43 -15.81 0.35
N THR A 763 21.60 -16.41 1.20
CA THR A 763 21.85 -17.72 1.84
C THR A 763 20.99 -18.86 1.27
N ARG A 764 20.02 -18.54 0.41
CA ARG A 764 19.07 -19.53 -0.11
C ARG A 764 19.67 -20.24 -1.33
N PRO A 765 19.80 -21.58 -1.33
CA PRO A 765 20.30 -22.29 -2.49
C PRO A 765 19.28 -22.25 -3.66
N PRO A 766 19.74 -22.28 -4.91
CA PRO A 766 18.91 -22.53 -6.08
C PRO A 766 18.11 -23.83 -5.93
N GLU A 767 16.80 -23.82 -6.20
CA GLU A 767 15.94 -25.03 -6.10
C GLU A 767 15.20 -25.28 -7.42
N GLY A 768 15.05 -26.54 -7.81
CA GLY A 768 14.29 -26.91 -9.01
C GLY A 768 14.50 -28.37 -9.40
N ARG A 769 13.48 -29.01 -9.98
CA ARG A 769 13.59 -30.39 -10.50
C ARG A 769 14.03 -30.45 -11.97
N THR A 770 14.03 -29.29 -12.64
CA THR A 770 14.55 -29.11 -14.00
C THR A 770 15.41 -27.85 -14.07
N LEU A 771 16.27 -27.74 -15.09
CA LEU A 771 17.12 -26.55 -15.29
C LEU A 771 16.27 -25.27 -15.38
N ARG A 772 15.13 -25.34 -16.08
CA ARG A 772 14.20 -24.20 -16.23
C ARG A 772 13.58 -23.76 -14.90
N GLN A 773 13.25 -24.71 -14.02
CA GLN A 773 12.74 -24.37 -12.68
C GLN A 773 13.82 -23.73 -11.81
N LEU A 774 15.05 -24.22 -11.94
CA LEU A 774 16.20 -23.69 -11.22
C LEU A 774 16.51 -22.25 -11.66
N GLU A 775 16.50 -21.96 -12.96
CA GLU A 775 16.63 -20.60 -13.50
C GLU A 775 15.47 -19.69 -13.09
N ALA A 776 14.23 -20.20 -13.10
CA ALA A 776 13.05 -19.45 -12.64
C ALA A 776 13.09 -19.11 -11.14
N SER A 777 13.89 -19.80 -10.33
CA SER A 777 14.09 -19.47 -8.91
C SER A 777 14.93 -18.21 -8.68
N GLY A 778 15.39 -17.55 -9.75
CA GLY A 778 16.28 -16.39 -9.69
C GLY A 778 17.76 -16.77 -9.62
N ALA A 779 18.09 -18.05 -9.82
CA ALA A 779 19.46 -18.51 -9.88
C ALA A 779 20.07 -18.20 -11.26
N ARG A 780 21.26 -17.59 -11.26
CA ARG A 780 22.00 -17.36 -12.50
C ARG A 780 22.92 -18.54 -12.81
N PRO A 781 23.07 -18.91 -14.09
CA PRO A 781 24.14 -19.81 -14.49
C PRO A 781 25.49 -19.10 -14.28
N VAL A 782 26.43 -19.79 -13.64
CA VAL A 782 27.83 -19.34 -13.48
C VAL A 782 28.66 -19.89 -14.63
N GLY A 783 28.52 -21.19 -14.90
CA GLY A 783 29.22 -21.86 -15.99
C GLY A 783 29.13 -23.38 -15.91
N GLU A 784 29.73 -24.03 -16.89
CA GLU A 784 29.83 -25.48 -17.05
C GLU A 784 31.31 -25.88 -17.04
N GLY A 785 31.66 -26.96 -16.33
CA GLY A 785 33.05 -27.39 -16.20
C GLY A 785 33.17 -28.86 -15.78
N ALA A 786 34.36 -29.42 -15.97
CA ALA A 786 34.66 -30.78 -15.52
C ALA A 786 35.01 -30.80 -14.02
N GLU A 787 35.88 -29.89 -13.58
CA GLU A 787 36.41 -29.86 -12.20
C GLU A 787 36.29 -28.48 -11.54
N GLN A 788 36.14 -27.41 -12.33
CA GLN A 788 36.05 -26.05 -11.82
C GLN A 788 35.29 -25.11 -12.74
N VAL A 789 34.75 -24.04 -12.15
CA VAL A 789 34.08 -22.92 -12.81
C VAL A 789 34.51 -21.61 -12.14
N VAL A 790 34.65 -20.53 -12.90
CA VAL A 790 34.99 -19.20 -12.38
C VAL A 790 33.79 -18.28 -12.44
N ASP A 791 33.57 -17.54 -11.37
CA ASP A 791 32.54 -16.51 -11.25
C ASP A 791 33.15 -15.12 -11.10
N ASP A 792 33.15 -14.36 -12.21
CA ASP A 792 33.60 -12.97 -12.24
C ASP A 792 32.57 -11.99 -11.64
N SER A 793 31.31 -12.41 -11.52
CA SER A 793 30.18 -11.55 -11.15
C SER A 793 29.73 -11.71 -9.69
N GLY A 794 30.29 -12.67 -8.96
CA GLY A 794 29.96 -12.91 -7.56
C GLY A 794 30.33 -11.70 -6.71
N ARG A 795 29.35 -11.10 -6.01
CA ARG A 795 29.56 -9.98 -5.09
C ARG A 795 28.75 -10.19 -3.83
N GLY A 796 29.36 -9.93 -2.68
CA GLY A 796 28.69 -10.05 -1.40
C GLY A 796 28.46 -11.51 -0.98
N LEU A 797 27.31 -11.80 -0.36
CA LEU A 797 26.95 -13.15 0.06
C LEU A 797 26.29 -13.88 -1.11
N VAL A 798 26.91 -14.98 -1.57
CA VAL A 798 26.46 -15.75 -2.74
C VAL A 798 26.37 -17.23 -2.37
N THR A 799 25.26 -17.89 -2.69
CA THR A 799 25.12 -19.34 -2.57
C THR A 799 25.30 -19.99 -3.93
N TYR A 800 26.31 -20.86 -4.04
CA TYR A 800 26.58 -21.67 -5.23
C TYR A 800 25.97 -23.06 -5.09
N ARG A 801 25.46 -23.63 -6.19
CA ARG A 801 24.97 -25.01 -6.26
C ARG A 801 25.45 -25.71 -7.52
N ALA A 802 26.00 -26.91 -7.36
CA ALA A 802 26.35 -27.79 -8.47
C ALA A 802 25.12 -28.58 -8.95
N VAL A 803 25.00 -28.74 -10.26
CA VAL A 803 23.94 -29.49 -10.93
C VAL A 803 24.58 -30.36 -12.00
N THR A 804 24.48 -31.68 -11.85
CA THR A 804 24.97 -32.62 -12.87
C THR A 804 23.86 -32.87 -13.89
N VAL A 805 24.17 -32.72 -15.18
CA VAL A 805 23.21 -32.83 -16.29
C VAL A 805 23.58 -34.02 -17.17
N SER A 806 22.62 -34.91 -17.44
CA SER A 806 22.78 -36.04 -18.38
C SER A 806 21.49 -36.17 -19.21
N GLY A 807 21.55 -35.77 -20.48
CA GLY A 807 20.36 -35.65 -21.31
C GLY A 807 19.33 -34.66 -20.71
N PRO A 808 18.05 -35.03 -20.58
CA PRO A 808 17.03 -34.18 -19.95
C PRO A 808 17.05 -34.22 -18.41
N ASP A 809 17.77 -35.18 -17.81
CA ASP A 809 17.77 -35.38 -16.37
C ASP A 809 18.84 -34.53 -15.69
N ILE A 810 18.53 -34.10 -14.46
CA ILE A 810 19.47 -33.39 -13.60
C ILE A 810 19.55 -34.03 -12.22
N ALA A 811 20.74 -34.00 -11.63
CA ALA A 811 20.96 -34.31 -10.24
C ALA A 811 21.46 -33.05 -9.51
N LEU A 812 20.70 -32.62 -8.51
CA LEU A 812 21.09 -31.49 -7.67
C LEU A 812 22.19 -31.92 -6.70
N GLY A 813 23.37 -31.33 -6.85
CA GLY A 813 24.52 -31.53 -5.97
C GLY A 813 24.53 -30.61 -4.76
N ALA A 814 25.70 -30.61 -4.10
CA ALA A 814 26.03 -29.77 -2.96
C ALA A 814 25.87 -28.28 -3.27
N TYR A 815 25.61 -27.53 -2.20
CA TYR A 815 25.58 -26.08 -2.22
C TYR A 815 26.48 -25.52 -1.12
N LEU A 816 27.06 -24.35 -1.35
CA LEU A 816 27.89 -23.64 -0.39
C LEU A 816 27.62 -22.14 -0.47
N THR A 817 27.45 -21.52 0.70
CA THR A 817 27.32 -20.06 0.82
C THR A 817 28.69 -19.45 1.10
N HIS A 818 29.06 -18.45 0.30
CA HIS A 818 30.39 -17.87 0.26
C HIS A 818 30.34 -16.34 0.22
N VAL A 819 31.31 -15.68 0.85
CA VAL A 819 31.46 -14.22 0.79
C VAL A 819 32.41 -13.88 -0.36
N ALA A 820 31.83 -13.50 -1.49
CA ALA A 820 32.56 -13.02 -2.67
C ALA A 820 32.89 -11.52 -2.49
N ALA A 821 33.98 -11.26 -1.78
CA ALA A 821 34.50 -9.93 -1.54
C ALA A 821 36.02 -9.89 -1.79
N GLU A 822 36.50 -8.75 -2.30
CA GLU A 822 37.92 -8.47 -2.40
C GLU A 822 38.57 -8.36 -1.02
N THR A 823 39.89 -8.56 -0.96
CA THR A 823 40.65 -8.34 0.28
C THR A 823 40.66 -6.86 0.66
N PRO A 824 40.49 -6.51 1.95
CA PRO A 824 40.61 -5.12 2.42
C PRO A 824 41.93 -4.47 1.99
N GLY A 825 41.86 -3.26 1.43
CA GLY A 825 43.00 -2.56 0.84
C GLY A 825 43.75 -1.67 1.84
N ARG A 826 44.97 -1.24 1.49
CA ARG A 826 45.77 -0.23 2.22
C ARG A 826 45.76 -0.37 3.75
N LEU A 827 46.00 -1.60 4.21
CA LEU A 827 46.12 -1.91 5.63
C LEU A 827 47.25 -1.08 6.26
N ARG A 828 46.93 -0.35 7.33
CA ARG A 828 47.85 0.54 8.06
C ARG A 828 47.63 0.39 9.55
N VAL A 829 48.72 0.43 10.31
CA VAL A 829 48.69 0.45 11.77
C VAL A 829 49.59 1.57 12.26
N ILE A 830 49.08 2.38 13.18
CA ILE A 830 49.84 3.45 13.86
C ILE A 830 49.95 3.06 15.33
N ASP A 831 51.16 3.15 15.87
CA ASP A 831 51.42 3.01 17.31
C ASP A 831 51.15 4.35 18.00
N ASP A 832 50.17 4.42 18.89
CA ASP A 832 49.85 5.65 19.60
C ASP A 832 50.75 5.88 20.81
N SER A 833 50.80 7.13 21.30
CA SER A 833 51.66 7.52 22.43
C SER A 833 51.27 6.84 23.75
N ASP A 834 50.08 6.23 23.81
CA ASP A 834 49.55 5.52 24.97
C ASP A 834 49.80 4.00 24.89
N GLY A 835 50.53 3.54 23.86
CA GLY A 835 50.95 2.14 23.67
C GLY A 835 49.93 1.24 22.99
N ARG A 836 48.83 1.78 22.45
CA ARG A 836 47.79 1.05 21.71
C ARG A 836 48.02 1.13 20.20
N LEU A 837 47.56 0.11 19.47
CA LEU A 837 47.66 0.07 18.01
C LEU A 837 46.38 0.60 17.38
N ARG A 838 46.49 1.52 16.42
CA ARG A 838 45.36 2.08 15.65
C ARG A 838 45.35 1.50 14.24
N LEU A 839 44.35 0.68 13.95
CA LEU A 839 44.17 0.01 12.66
C LEU A 839 43.34 0.85 11.68
N GLY A 840 43.82 1.00 10.45
CA GLY A 840 43.06 1.51 9.31
C GLY A 840 43.19 0.60 8.10
N PHE A 841 42.16 0.58 7.26
CA PHE A 841 42.16 -0.09 5.95
C PHE A 841 41.05 0.49 5.06
N ASP A 842 41.13 0.22 3.78
CA ASP A 842 40.12 0.60 2.79
C ASP A 842 39.11 -0.54 2.64
N TRP A 843 37.82 -0.18 2.71
CA TRP A 843 36.71 -1.13 2.59
C TRP A 843 36.59 -1.66 1.15
N PRO A 844 36.48 -2.99 0.95
CA PRO A 844 36.05 -3.54 -0.33
C PRO A 844 34.69 -3.00 -0.75
N VAL A 845 34.45 -2.88 -2.05
CA VAL A 845 33.19 -2.35 -2.60
C VAL A 845 32.00 -3.15 -2.07
N GLY A 846 31.03 -2.45 -1.45
CA GLY A 846 29.80 -3.06 -0.93
C GLY A 846 29.94 -3.78 0.42
N VAL A 847 31.10 -3.71 1.08
CA VAL A 847 31.34 -4.30 2.40
C VAL A 847 31.44 -3.20 3.45
N SER A 848 30.74 -3.36 4.58
CA SER A 848 30.75 -2.40 5.71
C SER A 848 31.14 -3.02 7.04
N THR A 849 31.45 -4.32 7.06
CA THR A 849 31.85 -5.08 8.25
C THR A 849 33.08 -5.92 7.94
N ALA A 850 34.01 -6.01 8.88
CA ALA A 850 35.22 -6.81 8.77
C ALA A 850 35.50 -7.52 10.09
N VAL A 851 36.14 -8.69 10.01
CA VAL A 851 36.72 -9.35 11.18
C VAL A 851 38.22 -9.07 11.18
N VAL A 852 38.66 -8.41 12.24
CA VAL A 852 40.07 -8.12 12.52
C VAL A 852 40.56 -9.17 13.49
N ARG A 853 41.67 -9.83 13.17
CA ARG A 853 42.35 -10.80 14.03
C ARG A 853 43.76 -10.33 14.33
N TRP A 854 44.25 -10.55 15.54
CA TRP A 854 45.64 -10.24 15.89
C TRP A 854 46.27 -11.32 16.78
N SER A 855 47.60 -11.46 16.67
CA SER A 855 48.36 -12.46 17.40
C SER A 855 49.78 -11.96 17.70
N ARG A 856 50.29 -12.35 18.89
CA ARG A 856 51.66 -12.11 19.34
C ARG A 856 52.62 -13.27 19.05
N LEU A 857 52.11 -14.35 18.45
CA LEU A 857 52.86 -15.61 18.22
C LEU A 857 53.21 -15.82 16.74
N GLY A 858 52.65 -15.03 15.82
CA GLY A 858 52.82 -15.15 14.37
C GLY A 858 51.57 -14.69 13.61
N PRO A 859 51.47 -14.93 12.29
CA PRO A 859 50.28 -14.61 11.50
C PRO A 859 49.01 -15.20 12.14
N PRO A 860 47.94 -14.40 12.32
CA PRO A 860 46.77 -14.84 13.05
C PRO A 860 45.97 -15.89 12.27
N GLY A 861 45.79 -17.07 12.87
CA GLY A 861 44.95 -18.16 12.37
C GLY A 861 43.62 -18.28 13.14
N GLU A 862 42.96 -19.43 13.01
CA GLU A 862 41.78 -19.76 13.83
C GLU A 862 42.19 -19.88 15.31
N GLY A 863 41.61 -19.06 16.17
CA GLY A 863 41.94 -18.99 17.61
C GLY A 863 42.76 -17.77 18.04
N ALA A 864 43.16 -16.89 17.09
CA ALA A 864 43.72 -15.58 17.41
C ALA A 864 42.67 -14.66 18.06
N ASP A 865 43.13 -13.67 18.83
CA ASP A 865 42.26 -12.61 19.34
C ASP A 865 41.55 -11.92 18.17
N GLN A 866 40.26 -11.66 18.29
CA GLN A 866 39.47 -11.13 17.18
C GLN A 866 38.40 -10.14 17.61
N ALA A 867 38.09 -9.21 16.72
CA ALA A 867 36.98 -8.28 16.85
C ALA A 867 36.26 -8.09 15.52
N THR A 868 34.95 -7.83 15.60
CA THR A 868 34.16 -7.40 14.44
C THR A 868 34.15 -5.88 14.41
N VAL A 869 34.61 -5.32 13.29
CA VAL A 869 34.74 -3.88 13.08
C VAL A 869 33.77 -3.46 11.97
N THR A 870 33.02 -2.40 12.21
CA THR A 870 32.13 -1.78 11.22
C THR A 870 32.76 -0.53 10.61
N ALA A 871 32.30 -0.14 9.43
CA ALA A 871 32.75 1.09 8.77
C ALA A 871 32.60 2.34 9.65
N ALA A 872 31.53 2.40 10.46
CA ALA A 872 31.30 3.49 11.40
C ALA A 872 32.34 3.53 12.53
N GLN A 873 32.74 2.37 13.06
CA GLN A 873 33.79 2.28 14.10
C GLN A 873 35.18 2.62 13.56
N LEU A 874 35.41 2.44 12.25
CA LEU A 874 36.67 2.78 11.60
C LEU A 874 36.75 4.27 11.18
N ALA A 875 35.64 5.00 11.11
CA ALA A 875 35.51 6.32 10.47
C ALA A 875 36.24 7.50 11.17
N GLY A 876 37.10 7.24 12.15
CA GLY A 876 37.94 8.23 12.84
C GLY A 876 39.44 7.91 12.72
N ASP A 877 40.19 8.02 13.82
CA ASP A 877 41.64 7.77 13.89
C ASP A 877 42.03 6.28 13.79
N GLY A 878 41.16 5.44 13.24
CA GLY A 878 41.32 3.99 13.17
C GLY A 878 40.80 3.24 14.40
N TYR A 879 40.63 1.93 14.22
CA TYR A 879 40.12 1.02 15.23
C TYR A 879 41.22 0.67 16.26
N PRO A 880 41.00 0.89 17.57
CA PRO A 880 42.00 0.57 18.58
C PRO A 880 42.09 -0.93 18.82
N ILE A 881 43.31 -1.47 18.78
CA ILE A 881 43.65 -2.83 19.21
C ILE A 881 44.48 -2.71 20.49
N GLU A 882 43.97 -3.29 21.57
CA GLU A 882 44.66 -3.32 22.85
C GLU A 882 45.66 -4.48 22.87
N VAL A 883 46.95 -4.16 22.81
CA VAL A 883 48.03 -5.13 22.94
C VAL A 883 49.05 -4.61 23.95
N PRO A 884 49.47 -5.42 24.94
CA PRO A 884 50.49 -5.01 25.90
C PRO A 884 51.80 -4.57 25.22
N ALA A 885 52.41 -3.51 25.73
CA ALA A 885 53.73 -3.03 25.29
C ALA A 885 54.86 -3.86 25.95
N ASP A 886 54.84 -5.18 25.76
CA ASP A 886 55.77 -6.14 26.38
C ASP A 886 57.01 -6.46 25.51
N GLY A 887 57.13 -5.81 24.35
CA GLY A 887 58.24 -5.99 23.41
C GLY A 887 58.06 -7.14 22.41
N ARG A 888 56.93 -7.87 22.41
CA ARG A 888 56.66 -8.91 21.40
C ARG A 888 56.18 -8.31 20.07
N ALA A 889 56.42 -9.06 18.99
CA ALA A 889 55.85 -8.73 17.69
C ALA A 889 54.32 -8.89 17.70
N VAL A 890 53.62 -8.07 16.91
CA VAL A 890 52.17 -8.14 16.76
C VAL A 890 51.82 -8.27 15.28
N HIS A 891 51.11 -9.32 14.91
CA HIS A 891 50.57 -9.53 13.57
C HIS A 891 49.07 -9.27 13.56
N VAL A 892 48.56 -8.67 12.49
CA VAL A 892 47.14 -8.37 12.29
C VAL A 892 46.69 -8.92 10.93
N ALA A 893 45.50 -9.51 10.87
CA ALA A 893 44.80 -9.84 9.65
C ALA A 893 43.39 -9.25 9.63
N VAL A 894 42.96 -8.78 8.47
CA VAL A 894 41.63 -8.18 8.27
C VAL A 894 40.93 -8.93 7.15
N HIS A 895 39.76 -9.47 7.48
CA HIS A 895 38.90 -10.20 6.54
C HIS A 895 37.61 -9.42 6.34
N ALA A 896 37.16 -9.27 5.10
CA ALA A 896 35.83 -8.75 4.80
C ALA A 896 34.77 -9.65 5.45
N ALA A 897 33.68 -9.08 5.96
CA ALA A 897 32.60 -9.85 6.55
C ALA A 897 31.23 -9.26 6.22
N ILE A 898 30.22 -10.12 6.13
CA ILE A 898 28.84 -9.72 5.84
C ILE A 898 27.95 -10.20 7.00
N PRO A 899 27.17 -9.31 7.64
CA PRO A 899 26.22 -9.72 8.66
C PRO A 899 25.15 -10.64 8.07
N SER A 900 24.98 -11.83 8.63
CA SER A 900 23.93 -12.77 8.26
C SER A 900 23.46 -13.56 9.48
N GLY A 901 22.15 -13.52 9.77
CA GLY A 901 21.59 -14.26 10.92
C GLY A 901 22.15 -13.86 12.29
N GLY A 902 22.62 -12.61 12.44
CA GLY A 902 23.21 -12.10 13.68
C GLY A 902 24.70 -12.39 13.85
N TRP A 903 25.33 -13.10 12.92
CA TRP A 903 26.76 -13.43 12.94
C TRP A 903 27.47 -12.90 11.68
N PRO A 904 28.73 -12.45 11.77
CA PRO A 904 29.51 -12.08 10.59
C PRO A 904 29.96 -13.34 9.83
N VAL A 905 29.55 -13.48 8.58
CA VAL A 905 30.14 -14.48 7.67
C VAL A 905 31.41 -13.88 7.09
N VAL A 906 32.54 -14.54 7.30
CA VAL A 906 33.88 -14.01 7.03
C VAL A 906 34.38 -14.49 5.67
N ALA A 907 34.95 -13.59 4.87
CA ALA A 907 35.61 -13.92 3.62
C ALA A 907 36.87 -14.77 3.89
N SER A 908 37.09 -15.79 3.04
CA SER A 908 38.24 -16.69 3.18
C SER A 908 39.57 -15.98 2.95
N ALA A 909 39.61 -14.98 2.07
CA ALA A 909 40.77 -14.13 1.86
C ALA A 909 40.79 -12.94 2.84
N GLY A 910 41.97 -12.62 3.36
CA GLY A 910 42.20 -11.47 4.24
C GLY A 910 43.56 -10.83 3.98
N ALA A 911 43.67 -9.54 4.32
CA ALA A 911 44.93 -8.82 4.27
C ALA A 911 45.68 -9.00 5.60
N THR A 912 46.94 -9.42 5.56
CA THR A 912 47.78 -9.64 6.76
C THR A 912 48.98 -8.69 6.78
N MET A 913 49.36 -8.20 7.96
CA MET A 913 50.50 -7.31 8.16
C MET A 913 51.17 -7.53 9.52
N LEU A 914 52.49 -7.32 9.58
CA LEU A 914 53.22 -7.14 10.84
C LEU A 914 52.97 -5.72 11.36
N ALA A 915 52.18 -5.60 12.40
CA ALA A 915 51.71 -4.32 12.95
C ALA A 915 52.72 -3.64 13.88
N ARG A 916 53.45 -4.42 14.68
CA ARG A 916 54.54 -3.94 15.55
C ARG A 916 55.69 -4.97 15.52
N PRO A 917 56.94 -4.59 15.23
CA PRO A 917 58.07 -5.51 15.31
C PRO A 917 58.41 -5.81 16.77
N ALA A 918 59.04 -6.95 17.03
CA ALA A 918 59.55 -7.26 18.36
C ALA A 918 60.71 -6.32 18.73
N VAL A 919 60.77 -5.88 19.98
CA VAL A 919 61.88 -5.10 20.54
C VAL A 919 62.89 -6.09 21.16
N PRO A 920 64.15 -6.13 20.69
CA PRO A 920 65.14 -7.04 21.24
C PRO A 920 65.46 -6.75 22.71
N LEU A 921 65.37 -7.75 23.57
CA LEU A 921 65.86 -7.68 24.94
C LEU A 921 67.38 -7.88 24.94
N VAL A 922 68.15 -6.85 25.29
CA VAL A 922 69.62 -6.92 25.33
C VAL A 922 70.09 -7.45 26.68
N VAL A 923 70.71 -8.63 26.69
CA VAL A 923 71.34 -9.27 27.84
C VAL A 923 72.84 -8.99 27.82
N ARG A 924 73.37 -8.43 28.89
CA ARG A 924 74.79 -8.16 29.09
C ARG A 924 75.34 -9.08 30.16
N TYR A 925 76.59 -9.51 30.00
CA TYR A 925 77.26 -10.24 31.05
C TYR A 925 78.73 -9.84 31.19
N SER A 926 79.27 -10.00 32.39
CA SER A 926 80.69 -9.84 32.68
C SER A 926 81.23 -11.05 33.42
N VAL A 927 82.49 -11.37 33.22
CA VAL A 927 83.14 -12.56 33.79
C VAL A 927 84.27 -12.10 34.71
N ASN A 928 84.18 -12.47 35.98
CA ASN A 928 85.10 -12.08 37.04
C ASN A 928 85.83 -13.31 37.59
N VAL A 929 87.14 -13.41 37.32
CA VAL A 929 87.98 -14.53 37.79
C VAL A 929 88.74 -14.13 39.06
N ARG A 930 88.49 -14.81 40.18
CA ARG A 930 89.18 -14.61 41.46
C ARG A 930 90.15 -15.77 41.73
N ARG A 931 91.39 -15.46 42.12
CA ARG A 931 92.47 -16.47 42.29
C ARG A 931 93.03 -16.63 43.71
N PHE A 932 92.66 -15.76 44.66
CA PHE A 932 93.35 -15.64 45.96
C PHE A 932 92.95 -16.70 47.01
N LEU A 933 91.88 -17.49 46.79
CA LEU A 933 91.39 -18.56 47.69
C LEU A 933 91.03 -19.85 46.89
N GLY A 934 91.73 -20.08 45.77
CA GLY A 934 91.38 -21.06 44.72
C GLY A 934 90.71 -20.39 43.52
N PRO A 935 90.80 -20.96 42.30
CA PRO A 935 90.20 -20.36 41.12
C PRO A 935 88.68 -20.43 41.20
N ARG A 936 88.04 -19.27 41.13
CA ARG A 936 86.58 -19.11 41.13
C ARG A 936 86.19 -18.12 40.03
N VAL A 937 85.15 -18.45 39.27
CA VAL A 937 84.62 -17.60 38.18
C VAL A 937 83.18 -17.24 38.49
N ASP A 938 82.95 -15.94 38.65
CA ASP A 938 81.64 -15.34 38.89
C ASP A 938 81.20 -14.61 37.61
N ILE A 939 79.96 -14.81 37.18
CA ILE A 939 79.39 -14.22 35.97
C ILE A 939 78.19 -13.38 36.35
N ASP A 940 78.35 -12.06 36.22
CA ASP A 940 77.27 -11.11 36.46
C ASP A 940 76.49 -10.90 35.16
N VAL A 941 75.24 -11.35 35.13
CA VAL A 941 74.33 -11.23 33.98
C VAL A 941 73.25 -10.22 34.32
N SER A 942 72.95 -9.30 33.40
CA SER A 942 71.91 -8.28 33.58
C SER A 942 71.25 -7.91 32.26
N THR A 943 70.03 -7.38 32.30
CA THR A 943 69.39 -6.79 31.12
C THR A 943 69.68 -5.29 31.04
N ALA A 944 69.93 -4.78 29.84
CA ALA A 944 70.28 -3.36 29.65
C ALA A 944 69.16 -2.37 30.03
N GLY A 945 67.91 -2.84 30.15
CA GLY A 945 66.73 -2.05 30.51
C GLY A 945 66.06 -2.43 31.83
N GLY A 946 66.69 -3.30 32.65
CA GLY A 946 66.16 -3.69 33.96
C GLY A 946 64.96 -4.66 33.95
N GLY A 947 64.57 -5.19 32.78
CA GLY A 947 63.54 -6.24 32.66
C GLY A 947 64.03 -7.62 33.12
N PRO A 948 63.13 -8.59 33.36
CA PRO A 948 63.50 -9.92 33.81
C PRO A 948 64.39 -10.62 32.77
N LEU A 949 65.44 -11.30 33.24
CA LEU A 949 66.30 -12.11 32.38
C LEU A 949 65.51 -13.30 31.82
N PRO A 950 65.71 -13.65 30.54
CA PRO A 950 65.23 -14.91 30.01
C PRO A 950 66.04 -16.07 30.62
N ALA A 951 65.64 -17.30 30.33
CA ALA A 951 66.50 -18.44 30.63
C ALA A 951 67.83 -18.28 29.89
N VAL A 952 68.95 -18.40 30.60
CA VAL A 952 70.30 -18.29 30.02
C VAL A 952 71.14 -19.50 30.41
N VAL A 953 72.04 -19.88 29.50
CA VAL A 953 73.01 -20.95 29.71
C VAL A 953 74.40 -20.41 29.43
N VAL A 954 75.35 -20.78 30.28
CA VAL A 954 76.77 -20.47 30.11
C VAL A 954 77.48 -21.73 29.66
N VAL A 955 78.12 -21.64 28.50
CA VAL A 955 78.82 -22.75 27.86
C VAL A 955 80.32 -22.47 27.91
N LEU A 956 81.10 -23.49 28.30
CA LEU A 956 82.56 -23.49 28.30
C LEU A 956 83.07 -24.42 27.20
N ARG A 957 84.06 -23.97 26.44
CA ARG A 957 84.75 -24.78 25.44
C ARG A 957 86.26 -24.59 25.55
N GLY A 958 87.00 -25.71 25.54
CA GLY A 958 88.43 -25.71 25.81
C GLY A 958 89.32 -25.19 24.67
N ASP A 959 88.84 -25.28 23.42
CA ASP A 959 89.63 -25.05 22.19
C ASP A 959 89.06 -23.94 21.29
N GLY A 960 88.43 -22.91 21.87
CA GLY A 960 87.87 -21.78 21.14
C GLY A 960 86.59 -21.24 21.79
N GLU A 961 86.01 -20.18 21.23
CA GLU A 961 84.75 -19.62 21.72
C GLU A 961 83.55 -20.49 21.28
N PRO A 962 82.61 -20.82 22.18
CA PRO A 962 81.37 -21.49 21.81
C PRO A 962 80.57 -20.69 20.75
N ALA A 963 80.17 -21.35 19.67
CA ALA A 963 79.35 -20.75 18.61
C ALA A 963 77.84 -20.81 18.91
N GLY A 964 77.41 -21.76 19.74
CA GLY A 964 76.01 -21.98 20.12
C GLY A 964 75.84 -22.67 21.48
N PRO A 965 74.61 -22.77 22.00
CA PRO A 965 74.32 -23.32 23.33
C PRO A 965 74.67 -24.80 23.49
N ASP A 966 74.84 -25.54 22.39
CA ASP A 966 75.21 -26.96 22.37
C ASP A 966 76.69 -27.18 21.95
N ASP A 967 77.46 -26.10 21.73
CA ASP A 967 78.84 -26.12 21.24
C ASP A 967 79.86 -25.99 22.37
N GLY A 968 79.84 -26.96 23.30
CA GLY A 968 80.68 -27.02 24.48
C GLY A 968 79.96 -27.66 25.66
N VAL A 969 80.50 -27.49 26.86
CA VAL A 969 79.88 -27.99 28.10
C VAL A 969 79.12 -26.86 28.79
N THR A 970 77.83 -27.07 29.09
CA THR A 970 77.08 -26.12 29.92
C THR A 970 77.57 -26.20 31.36
N VAL A 971 78.23 -25.13 31.83
CA VAL A 971 78.84 -25.07 33.17
C VAL A 971 77.95 -24.36 34.18
N CYS A 972 77.00 -23.56 33.71
CA CYS A 972 76.00 -22.92 34.56
C CYS A 972 74.74 -22.61 33.74
N SER A 973 73.58 -22.59 34.40
CA SER A 973 72.32 -22.20 33.79
C SER A 973 71.45 -21.44 34.78
N TYR A 974 70.67 -20.50 34.28
CA TYR A 974 69.69 -19.77 35.05
C TYR A 974 68.34 -19.83 34.34
N PRO A 975 67.25 -20.24 35.03
CA PRO A 975 65.95 -20.42 34.38
C PRO A 975 65.24 -19.10 34.02
N GLY A 976 65.79 -17.94 34.40
CA GLY A 976 65.19 -16.63 34.15
C GLY A 976 64.38 -16.09 35.34
N GLY A 977 63.98 -14.82 35.27
CA GLY A 977 63.02 -14.20 36.19
C GLY A 977 63.50 -12.95 36.95
N SER A 978 64.78 -12.88 37.34
CA SER A 978 65.37 -11.68 37.96
C SER A 978 66.00 -10.76 36.90
N SER A 979 66.07 -9.46 37.14
CA SER A 979 66.65 -8.49 36.19
C SER A 979 68.18 -8.54 36.11
N SER A 980 68.81 -9.08 37.14
CA SER A 980 70.22 -9.44 37.17
C SER A 980 70.44 -10.69 38.01
N VAL A 981 71.48 -11.47 37.71
CA VAL A 981 71.89 -12.63 38.50
C VAL A 981 73.41 -12.77 38.46
N GLU A 982 74.00 -13.11 39.60
CA GLU A 982 75.40 -13.55 39.69
C GLU A 982 75.41 -15.09 39.62
N LEU A 983 76.04 -15.64 38.59
CA LEU A 983 76.19 -17.07 38.38
C LEU A 983 77.60 -17.50 38.76
N GLN A 984 77.71 -18.48 39.65
CA GLN A 984 79.00 -18.99 40.11
C GLN A 984 79.28 -20.35 39.48
N ILE A 985 80.42 -20.49 38.82
CA ILE A 985 80.84 -21.77 38.23
C ILE A 985 81.57 -22.58 39.31
N LYS A 986 81.15 -23.84 39.52
CA LYS A 986 81.79 -24.73 40.49
C LYS A 986 83.19 -25.09 40.01
N ARG A 987 84.15 -25.16 40.93
CA ARG A 987 85.56 -25.46 40.62
C ARG A 987 85.78 -26.77 39.84
N ALA A 988 84.97 -27.80 40.09
CA ALA A 988 85.07 -29.08 39.41
C ALA A 988 84.71 -29.02 37.90
N ASP A 989 83.95 -27.99 37.50
CA ASP A 989 83.45 -27.81 36.14
C ASP A 989 84.30 -26.79 35.34
N LEU A 990 85.35 -26.24 35.96
CA LEU A 990 86.27 -25.31 35.30
C LEU A 990 87.42 -26.08 34.63
N VAL A 991 87.68 -25.73 33.38
CA VAL A 991 88.87 -26.08 32.60
C VAL A 991 89.37 -24.86 31.84
N ASP A 992 90.62 -24.88 31.37
CA ASP A 992 91.14 -23.83 30.49
C ASP A 992 90.31 -23.75 29.22
N GLY A 993 89.82 -22.56 28.86
CA GLY A 993 88.92 -22.41 27.72
C GLY A 993 88.24 -21.04 27.64
N HIS A 994 87.24 -20.90 26.76
CA HIS A 994 86.43 -19.69 26.61
C HIS A 994 84.98 -19.92 27.03
N LEU A 995 84.42 -18.96 27.76
CA LEU A 995 83.04 -18.95 28.23
C LEU A 995 82.17 -18.03 27.36
N ARG A 996 80.99 -18.52 26.98
CA ARG A 996 79.97 -17.69 26.34
C ARG A 996 78.58 -17.94 26.91
N LEU A 997 77.79 -16.87 27.04
CA LEU A 997 76.41 -16.94 27.47
C LEU A 997 75.47 -16.97 26.26
N PHE A 998 74.45 -17.82 26.32
CA PHE A 998 73.37 -17.88 25.34
C PHE A 998 72.02 -17.76 26.03
N ALA A 999 71.10 -17.02 25.42
CA ALA A 999 69.73 -16.89 25.90
C ALA A 999 68.79 -17.89 25.19
N ARG A 1000 67.81 -18.40 25.93
CA ARG A 1000 66.70 -19.23 25.43
C ARG A 1000 65.39 -18.46 25.67
N PRO A 1001 64.97 -17.59 24.73
CA PRO A 1001 63.74 -16.81 24.90
C PRO A 1001 62.47 -17.66 24.79
N GLU A 1002 61.38 -17.19 25.41
CA GLU A 1002 60.03 -17.70 25.14
C GLU A 1002 59.56 -17.34 23.70
N PRO A 1003 58.61 -18.11 23.11
CA PRO A 1003 58.05 -17.82 21.80
C PRO A 1003 57.53 -16.38 21.67
N GLY A 1004 58.01 -15.65 20.66
CA GLY A 1004 57.60 -14.26 20.38
C GLY A 1004 58.52 -13.16 20.92
N PHE A 1005 59.55 -13.51 21.71
CA PHE A 1005 60.61 -12.57 22.09
C PHE A 1005 61.84 -12.69 21.20
N VAL A 1006 62.51 -11.56 20.98
CA VAL A 1006 63.84 -11.49 20.38
C VAL A 1006 64.82 -11.12 21.49
N VAL A 1007 65.89 -11.90 21.69
CA VAL A 1007 66.92 -11.63 22.70
C VAL A 1007 68.26 -11.49 22.01
N GLU A 1008 68.99 -10.42 22.35
CA GLU A 1008 70.33 -10.18 21.87
C GLU A 1008 71.30 -10.28 23.06
N VAL A 1009 72.31 -11.14 22.97
CA VAL A 1009 73.35 -11.25 24.01
C VAL A 1009 74.55 -10.41 23.61
N GLN A 1010 74.88 -9.42 24.41
CA GLN A 1010 76.05 -8.56 24.21
C GLN A 1010 77.25 -9.17 24.92
N ASP A 1011 78.16 -9.73 24.11
CA ASP A 1011 79.37 -10.39 24.57
C ASP A 1011 80.44 -9.39 25.09
N PRO A 1012 81.05 -9.61 26.28
CA PRO A 1012 82.21 -8.85 26.73
C PRO A 1012 83.47 -9.20 25.91
N PRO A 1013 84.57 -8.43 26.03
CA PRO A 1013 85.80 -8.70 25.26
C PRO A 1013 86.30 -10.15 25.40
N LEU A 1014 86.78 -10.73 24.30
CA LEU A 1014 87.29 -12.12 24.22
C LEU A 1014 88.29 -12.47 25.34
N THR A 1015 89.16 -11.53 25.71
CA THR A 1015 90.18 -11.72 26.76
C THR A 1015 89.56 -11.92 28.14
N SER A 1016 88.45 -11.25 28.43
CA SER A 1016 87.72 -11.37 29.70
C SER A 1016 86.94 -12.66 29.81
N ARG A 1017 86.67 -13.32 28.67
CA ARG A 1017 85.92 -14.58 28.58
C ARG A 1017 86.81 -15.82 28.62
N ARG A 1018 88.12 -15.65 28.60
CA ARG A 1018 89.08 -16.75 28.69
C ARG A 1018 89.33 -17.11 30.16
N VAL A 1019 89.04 -18.35 30.52
CA VAL A 1019 89.39 -18.93 31.81
C VAL A 1019 90.73 -19.65 31.64
N VAL A 1020 91.69 -19.29 32.49
CA VAL A 1020 92.98 -19.99 32.62
C VAL A 1020 93.14 -20.28 34.12
N LEU A 1021 93.20 -21.55 34.49
CA LEU A 1021 93.21 -22.05 35.85
C LEU A 1021 94.59 -22.06 36.50
#